data_AF-A0A817JHH8-F1
#
_entry.id   AF-A0A817JHH8-F1
#
_cell.length_a   1.000
_cell.length_b   1.000
_cell.length_c   1.000
_cell.angle_alpha   90.00
_cell.angle_beta   90.00
_cell.angle_gamma   90.00
#
_symmetry.space_group_name_H-M   'P 1'
#
loop_
_entity.id
_entity.type
_entity.pdbx_description
1 polymer ?
#
loop_
_entity_poly.entity_id
_entity_poly.type
_entity_poly.pdbx_seq_one_letter_code
_entity_poly.pdbx_strand_id
1 'polypeptide(L)'
;MNGLNRIRSSLHRAFFSLKSSKINSDVIQQEGFSILNHHFSTYQHFDLSINSQQQSETSSHTLNQSHNTSIIDKNGDDIEMLQNNSKRTLRTISGVFCPIALSMFAISIFMRIGFVLAHAGVLQTLLQLSLCFIILFSTLLSVCALATNGAIEGGGVYHMISRALGPEFGGAIGLLFFFANVICNGQSVAALVEALVESFGPGSKANIFHETHWWRFLYGTLINIVSLVTCLLGSSLFSVAAFFIFILVCFVYLMVVLSFFIRGPHSVLIPKVNTYAYNNEALLYNKTDLLYGQYTSFSSATLRENLFANYTIDYTTGNTMNFATVFGVLFSSITGLLAGANMSGELQRPSRSIPSGSVSAILFVFFIFTTETLLMAATTDRYTLLNNYLFLQDINIWQPFVIIGIIAAVFSACLSGLIGASRILEALSIDEIFGSILHWVRVGTTRRGNPMAAVFFTFILVELTLLIGSMNKIARIVTIFFLLAYFAVNLSCLALDLASAPNFRPTFKYFSWHTALIGAIGSITMCFIVSAEFASIAIGTLIGLIAMLHLRDLPRASWGSISQALIFHQVRKYLLLLDPRKEHVKFWRPQMLLLVSNPRSSINLIDFVNDMKKGGLFILGHVKMDRTNNNLNDICSQEYQYWVSLIDHMKIKAFVDMTSAPTIRDGAIQLMRLSGGLRPNTVILGFYDDTVPEDKLRSRPFYKRHWLKSNRLINTLFLQQQMSRSDDVEGASSTTTLNSSNTPTSLNDNDINPIVHFSTLRRANEEKILDIYSYVQIIKDALYLNKSVCLARNFALLQKDDIDSDKRKVFVDVWPVNFIFPETSTQFDVTDLYMLQLATILSMVKPWKKHSILRVFLCIDAINDNAFRIQQSLDELLSQLRINAQTRMVAWENVTSLLNNPSTINENVATIPVEQQQTTMTTSAKEFIDVNDEYIRGINELIRQQSDNTSCLYLYLTRPPRDKILFQRYIRVLDMISNNLPPVMFVHGVSSVTCTRL
;
A
#
# COMPACT_ATOMS: atom_id res chain seq x y z
N MET A 1 -10.75 34.15 -2.17
CA MET A 1 -11.00 32.75 -2.60
C MET A 1 -10.18 32.32 -3.82
N ASN A 2 -10.08 33.09 -4.91
CA ASN A 2 -9.35 32.68 -6.13
C ASN A 2 -7.85 32.36 -5.93
N GLY A 3 -7.14 33.10 -5.06
CA GLY A 3 -5.73 32.79 -4.73
C GLY A 3 -5.55 31.47 -3.96
N LEU A 4 -6.47 31.15 -3.05
CA LEU A 4 -6.45 29.91 -2.26
C LEU A 4 -6.77 28.69 -3.11
N ASN A 5 -7.68 28.82 -4.09
CA ASN A 5 -7.95 27.76 -5.07
C ASN A 5 -6.74 27.51 -5.99
N ARG A 6 -5.97 28.54 -6.33
CA ARG A 6 -4.69 28.39 -7.06
C ARG A 6 -3.63 27.69 -6.21
N ILE A 7 -3.59 27.94 -4.91
CA ILE A 7 -2.67 27.24 -3.99
C ILE A 7 -3.09 25.77 -3.86
N ARG A 8 -4.38 25.48 -3.63
CA ARG A 8 -4.90 24.11 -3.58
C ARG A 8 -4.65 23.37 -4.88
N SER A 9 -4.87 23.99 -6.04
CA SER A 9 -4.59 23.37 -7.33
C SER A 9 -3.09 23.18 -7.57
N SER A 10 -2.23 24.06 -7.05
CA SER A 10 -0.78 23.92 -7.15
C SER A 10 -0.22 22.86 -6.20
N LEU A 11 -0.76 22.75 -4.98
CA LEU A 11 -0.48 21.65 -4.06
C LEU A 11 -0.96 20.32 -4.62
N HIS A 12 -2.19 20.27 -5.14
CA HIS A 12 -2.73 19.08 -5.79
C HIS A 12 -1.88 18.70 -7.00
N ARG A 13 -1.44 19.68 -7.80
CA ARG A 13 -0.47 19.43 -8.88
C ARG A 13 0.83 18.89 -8.31
N ALA A 14 1.48 19.54 -7.36
CA ALA A 14 2.76 19.10 -6.79
C ALA A 14 2.69 17.68 -6.20
N PHE A 15 1.63 17.39 -5.44
CA PHE A 15 1.41 16.10 -4.79
C PHE A 15 1.23 14.96 -5.80
N PHE A 16 0.50 15.22 -6.89
CA PHE A 16 0.29 14.24 -7.98
C PHE A 16 1.33 14.36 -9.13
N SER A 17 2.25 15.32 -9.07
CA SER A 17 3.25 15.63 -10.13
C SER A 17 4.64 15.08 -9.80
N LEU A 18 4.82 14.31 -8.72
CA LEU A 18 6.03 13.50 -8.53
C LEU A 18 6.11 12.48 -9.68
N LYS A 19 6.77 12.92 -10.75
CA LYS A 19 7.06 12.30 -12.05
C LYS A 19 6.03 12.50 -13.18
N SER A 20 5.90 13.74 -13.67
CA SER A 20 5.86 14.02 -15.13
C SER A 20 5.98 15.52 -15.40
N SER A 21 6.94 15.90 -16.24
CA SER A 21 7.19 17.27 -16.70
C SER A 21 6.02 17.86 -17.50
N LYS A 22 5.72 19.14 -17.23
CA LYS A 22 4.93 20.14 -17.97
C LYS A 22 4.23 19.69 -19.26
N ILE A 23 2.89 19.70 -19.25
CA ILE A 23 2.05 20.10 -20.40
C ILE A 23 0.88 20.95 -19.85
N ASN A 24 0.68 22.14 -20.43
CA ASN A 24 -0.39 23.09 -20.11
C ASN A 24 -1.77 22.47 -20.33
N SER A 25 -2.64 22.52 -19.32
CA SER A 25 -4.01 21.99 -19.37
C SER A 25 -5.05 23.02 -18.91
N ASP A 26 -4.94 24.28 -19.34
CA ASP A 26 -5.96 25.29 -19.06
C ASP A 26 -7.16 25.21 -20.04
N VAL A 27 -7.13 24.32 -21.03
CA VAL A 27 -8.21 24.18 -22.03
C VAL A 27 -9.25 23.11 -21.66
N ILE A 28 -8.96 22.18 -20.76
CA ILE A 28 -9.84 21.00 -20.53
C ILE A 28 -10.83 21.20 -19.37
N GLN A 29 -10.59 22.14 -18.45
CA GLN A 29 -11.46 22.31 -17.27
C GLN A 29 -12.76 23.08 -17.53
N GLN A 30 -12.86 23.88 -18.60
CA GLN A 30 -14.07 24.66 -18.88
C GLN A 30 -15.03 23.99 -19.87
N GLU A 31 -14.54 23.21 -20.85
CA GLU A 31 -15.40 22.57 -21.85
C GLU A 31 -15.96 21.21 -21.41
N GLY A 32 -15.32 20.53 -20.45
CA GLY A 32 -15.76 19.21 -19.98
C GLY A 32 -17.05 19.22 -19.14
N PHE A 33 -17.40 20.35 -18.52
CA PHE A 33 -18.59 20.47 -17.66
C PHE A 33 -19.85 20.88 -18.43
N SER A 34 -19.74 21.60 -19.55
CA SER A 34 -20.89 22.01 -20.36
C SER A 34 -21.40 20.90 -21.28
N ILE A 35 -20.49 20.08 -21.82
CA ILE A 35 -20.83 18.96 -22.72
C ILE A 35 -21.50 17.80 -21.97
N LEU A 36 -21.23 17.66 -20.66
CA LEU A 36 -21.86 16.63 -19.84
C LEU A 36 -23.34 16.91 -19.58
N ASN A 37 -23.73 18.17 -19.36
CA ASN A 37 -25.12 18.52 -19.09
C ASN A 37 -26.04 18.42 -20.32
N HIS A 38 -25.49 18.57 -21.53
CA HIS A 38 -26.31 18.49 -22.75
C HIS A 38 -26.56 17.05 -23.23
N HIS A 39 -25.76 16.08 -22.77
CA HIS A 39 -25.93 14.66 -23.13
C HIS A 39 -26.72 13.84 -22.10
N PHE A 40 -26.94 14.35 -20.89
CA PHE A 40 -27.69 13.65 -19.83
C PHE A 40 -29.22 13.73 -19.98
N SER A 41 -29.76 14.53 -20.91
CA SER A 41 -31.21 14.67 -21.11
C SER A 41 -31.83 13.64 -22.07
N THR A 42 -31.07 12.68 -22.61
CA THR A 42 -31.58 11.74 -23.64
C THR A 42 -31.52 10.26 -23.22
N TYR A 43 -30.99 9.93 -22.05
CA TYR A 43 -30.96 8.55 -21.53
C TYR A 43 -31.67 8.45 -20.17
N GLN A 44 -32.96 8.80 -20.14
CA GLN A 44 -33.89 8.28 -19.13
C GLN A 44 -34.71 7.18 -19.79
N HIS A 45 -34.35 5.92 -19.49
CA HIS A 45 -35.21 4.72 -19.43
C HIS A 45 -34.33 3.47 -19.60
N PHE A 46 -33.70 3.03 -18.51
CA PHE A 46 -33.32 1.65 -18.30
C PHE A 46 -33.88 1.27 -16.93
N ASP A 47 -35.09 0.72 -16.93
CA ASP A 47 -35.82 0.32 -15.73
C ASP A 47 -35.76 -1.21 -15.64
N LEU A 48 -35.01 -1.73 -14.67
CA LEU A 48 -34.98 -3.16 -14.29
C LEU A 48 -35.85 -3.32 -13.03
N SER A 49 -37.15 -3.09 -13.18
CA SER A 49 -38.13 -3.39 -12.14
C SER A 49 -38.64 -4.81 -12.31
N ILE A 50 -38.12 -5.73 -11.48
CA ILE A 50 -38.77 -7.03 -11.22
C ILE A 50 -39.74 -6.80 -10.06
N ASN A 51 -41.01 -7.12 -10.31
CA ASN A 51 -42.14 -6.96 -9.40
C ASN A 51 -41.87 -7.54 -8.00
N SER A 52 -41.90 -6.66 -6.99
CA SER A 52 -42.09 -7.03 -5.59
C SER A 52 -43.58 -6.89 -5.23
N GLN A 53 -44.32 -8.01 -5.25
CA GLN A 53 -45.60 -8.13 -4.54
C GLN A 53 -45.75 -9.54 -3.97
N GLN A 54 -45.44 -9.70 -2.69
CA GLN A 54 -46.40 -10.09 -1.66
C GLN A 54 -45.64 -10.40 -0.36
N GLN A 55 -45.90 -9.56 0.63
CA GLN A 55 -45.56 -9.78 2.02
C GLN A 55 -46.90 -9.81 2.78
N SER A 56 -46.92 -10.64 3.82
CA SER A 56 -47.92 -10.69 4.90
C SER A 56 -49.01 -11.75 4.76
N GLU A 57 -48.78 -12.91 5.38
CA GLU A 57 -49.84 -13.54 6.17
C GLU A 57 -49.25 -14.17 7.44
N THR A 58 -49.98 -13.92 8.52
CA THR A 58 -49.67 -14.06 9.94
C THR A 58 -49.92 -15.48 10.47
N SER A 59 -48.97 -15.96 11.27
CA SER A 59 -49.10 -16.72 12.52
C SER A 59 -50.49 -17.31 12.89
N SER A 60 -50.55 -18.62 13.21
CA SER A 60 -50.83 -19.15 14.57
C SER A 60 -51.13 -20.67 14.65
N HIS A 61 -50.68 -21.27 15.78
CA HIS A 61 -51.09 -22.54 16.42
C HIS A 61 -50.72 -23.89 15.71
N THR A 62 -50.21 -24.94 16.37
CA THR A 62 -50.41 -25.47 17.74
C THR A 62 -49.19 -26.24 18.29
N LEU A 63 -49.13 -26.29 19.62
CA LEU A 63 -48.18 -26.99 20.50
C LEU A 63 -48.17 -28.54 20.34
N ASN A 64 -47.03 -29.16 20.66
CA ASN A 64 -46.97 -30.14 21.75
C ASN A 64 -45.60 -30.15 22.46
N GLN A 65 -45.67 -30.23 23.78
CA GLN A 65 -44.62 -30.01 24.79
C GLN A 65 -43.70 -31.22 25.00
N SER A 66 -42.42 -30.95 25.36
CA SER A 66 -41.92 -31.24 26.72
C SER A 66 -40.54 -30.59 26.98
N HIS A 67 -40.51 -29.74 28.01
CA HIS A 67 -39.42 -29.31 28.92
C HIS A 67 -37.95 -29.33 28.42
N ASN A 68 -37.12 -28.29 28.55
CA ASN A 68 -37.04 -27.21 29.54
C ASN A 68 -36.12 -26.07 29.04
N THR A 69 -36.40 -24.86 29.55
CA THR A 69 -35.55 -23.65 29.64
C THR A 69 -35.13 -22.92 28.36
N SER A 70 -35.89 -21.86 28.09
CA SER A 70 -35.66 -20.73 27.21
C SER A 70 -34.48 -19.84 27.63
N ILE A 71 -33.56 -19.54 26.70
CA ILE A 71 -32.93 -18.22 26.56
C ILE A 71 -32.87 -17.89 25.07
N ILE A 72 -33.31 -16.68 24.75
CA ILE A 72 -33.52 -16.10 23.42
C ILE A 72 -32.16 -15.82 22.74
N ASP A 73 -31.99 -16.34 21.51
CA ASP A 73 -30.95 -15.94 20.57
C ASP A 73 -31.26 -14.57 19.96
N LYS A 74 -30.66 -13.54 20.54
CA LYS A 74 -30.32 -12.26 19.91
C LYS A 74 -28.97 -11.86 20.48
N ASN A 75 -27.85 -12.35 19.93
CA ASN A 75 -26.54 -12.13 20.55
C ASN A 75 -25.35 -12.48 19.63
N GLY A 76 -25.34 -12.00 18.39
CA GLY A 76 -24.14 -12.03 17.54
C GLY A 76 -23.30 -10.77 17.71
N ASP A 77 -23.87 -9.63 17.31
CA ASP A 77 -23.17 -8.33 17.35
C ASP A 77 -23.14 -7.69 18.74
N ASP A 78 -24.13 -8.01 19.59
CA ASP A 78 -24.18 -7.52 20.97
C ASP A 78 -23.15 -8.23 21.86
N ILE A 79 -22.75 -9.48 21.56
CA ILE A 79 -21.72 -10.19 22.35
C ILE A 79 -20.31 -9.61 22.10
N GLU A 80 -19.95 -9.24 20.87
CA GLU A 80 -18.66 -8.58 20.61
C GLU A 80 -18.59 -7.15 21.18
N MET A 81 -19.70 -6.39 21.11
CA MET A 81 -19.78 -5.09 21.78
C MET A 81 -19.75 -5.20 23.31
N LEU A 82 -20.40 -6.21 23.90
CA LEU A 82 -20.38 -6.45 25.35
C LEU A 82 -19.01 -6.94 25.84
N GLN A 83 -18.27 -7.74 25.06
CA GLN A 83 -16.90 -8.14 25.39
C GLN A 83 -15.90 -6.97 25.30
N ASN A 84 -16.00 -6.10 24.29
CA ASN A 84 -15.12 -4.93 24.16
C ASN A 84 -15.43 -3.81 25.18
N ASN A 85 -16.67 -3.68 25.64
CA ASN A 85 -17.04 -2.74 26.70
C ASN A 85 -16.41 -3.08 28.06
N SER A 86 -16.00 -4.33 28.30
CA SER A 86 -15.33 -4.71 29.56
C SER A 86 -13.91 -4.15 29.71
N LYS A 87 -13.25 -3.73 28.61
CA LYS A 87 -11.87 -3.20 28.61
C LYS A 87 -11.78 -1.67 28.59
N ARG A 88 -12.82 -0.96 28.13
CA ARG A 88 -12.82 0.50 27.95
C ARG A 88 -13.48 1.21 29.12
N THR A 89 -12.69 1.69 30.07
CA THR A 89 -13.20 2.24 31.34
C THR A 89 -13.12 3.77 31.42
N LEU A 90 -12.24 4.41 30.64
CA LEU A 90 -11.87 5.82 30.83
C LEU A 90 -12.85 6.82 30.23
N ARG A 91 -13.11 7.91 30.98
CA ARG A 91 -13.95 9.05 30.59
C ARG A 91 -13.10 10.18 30.02
N THR A 92 -13.74 11.16 29.38
CA THR A 92 -13.06 12.31 28.74
C THR A 92 -12.12 13.09 29.68
N ILE A 93 -12.55 13.37 30.92
CA ILE A 93 -11.75 14.18 31.85
C ILE A 93 -10.52 13.39 32.33
N SER A 94 -10.74 12.19 32.88
CA SER A 94 -9.66 11.37 33.44
C SER A 94 -8.72 10.78 32.38
N GLY A 95 -9.24 10.43 31.20
CA GLY A 95 -8.48 9.76 30.14
C GLY A 95 -7.88 10.69 29.09
N VAL A 96 -8.33 11.94 28.97
CA VAL A 96 -7.84 12.88 27.94
C VAL A 96 -7.42 14.21 28.54
N PHE A 97 -8.33 14.93 29.21
CA PHE A 97 -8.06 16.28 29.70
C PHE A 97 -6.93 16.32 30.75
N CYS A 98 -7.06 15.55 31.84
CA CYS A 98 -6.08 15.54 32.93
C CYS A 98 -4.67 15.08 32.47
N PRO A 99 -4.53 13.99 31.68
CA PRO A 99 -3.23 13.59 31.16
C PRO A 99 -2.56 14.66 30.28
N ILE A 100 -3.32 15.32 29.40
CA ILE A 100 -2.76 16.39 28.55
C ILE A 100 -2.34 17.59 29.40
N ALA A 101 -3.21 18.06 30.31
CA ALA A 101 -2.89 19.20 31.17
C ALA A 101 -1.68 18.91 32.07
N LEU A 102 -1.60 17.73 32.69
CA LEU A 102 -0.44 17.34 33.51
C LEU A 102 0.84 17.21 32.71
N SER A 103 0.77 16.65 31.49
CA SER A 103 1.93 16.53 30.63
C SER A 103 2.47 17.89 30.18
N MET A 104 1.60 18.89 29.99
CA MET A 104 2.03 20.25 29.60
C MET A 104 2.39 21.12 30.81
N PHE A 105 1.82 20.89 31.99
CA PHE A 105 2.23 21.57 33.22
C PHE A 105 3.64 21.18 33.61
N ALA A 106 3.90 19.86 33.68
CA ALA A 106 5.17 19.25 34.03
C ALA A 106 5.97 20.11 35.04
N ILE A 107 7.25 20.35 34.79
CA ILE A 107 8.07 21.29 35.56
C ILE A 107 7.94 22.74 35.08
N SER A 108 7.29 22.93 33.94
CA SER A 108 7.36 24.13 33.14
C SER A 108 6.78 25.34 33.86
N ILE A 109 5.62 25.15 34.50
CA ILE A 109 4.91 26.22 35.22
C ILE A 109 5.66 26.72 36.45
N PHE A 110 6.53 25.89 37.05
CA PHE A 110 7.24 26.23 38.29
C PHE A 110 8.67 26.73 38.08
N MET A 111 9.36 26.31 37.02
CA MET A 111 10.76 26.70 36.79
C MET A 111 11.05 27.34 35.43
N ARG A 112 10.33 26.99 34.36
CA ARG A 112 10.77 27.32 32.99
C ARG A 112 10.18 28.62 32.45
N ILE A 113 8.97 29.02 32.87
CA ILE A 113 8.38 30.30 32.44
C ILE A 113 9.25 31.47 32.91
N GLY A 114 9.77 31.42 34.14
CA GLY A 114 10.69 32.42 34.67
C GLY A 114 11.96 32.58 33.84
N PHE A 115 12.61 31.45 33.48
CA PHE A 115 13.77 31.43 32.60
C PHE A 115 13.49 32.05 31.22
N VAL A 116 12.38 31.67 30.59
CA VAL A 116 12.00 32.19 29.26
C VAL A 116 11.77 33.70 29.33
N LEU A 117 11.01 34.14 30.34
CA LEU A 117 10.70 35.55 30.58
C LEU A 117 11.96 36.37 30.84
N ALA A 118 12.91 35.85 31.62
CA ALA A 118 14.16 36.52 31.96
C ALA A 118 14.96 36.91 30.71
N HIS A 119 15.08 36.00 29.74
CA HIS A 119 15.85 36.22 28.52
C HIS A 119 15.05 36.92 27.42
N ALA A 120 13.84 36.44 27.12
CA ALA A 120 13.04 36.94 26.00
C ALA A 120 12.28 38.24 26.36
N GLY A 121 12.06 38.53 27.64
CA GLY A 121 11.16 39.59 28.08
C GLY A 121 9.70 39.28 27.76
N VAL A 122 8.78 40.10 28.25
CA VAL A 122 7.33 39.85 28.13
C VAL A 122 6.88 39.74 26.67
N LEU A 123 7.29 40.69 25.82
CA LEU A 123 6.80 40.77 24.45
C LEU A 123 7.24 39.57 23.60
N GLN A 124 8.51 39.17 23.66
CA GLN A 124 8.97 38.00 22.91
C GLN A 124 8.49 36.70 23.55
N THR A 125 8.31 36.63 24.87
CA THR A 125 7.72 35.45 25.52
C THR A 125 6.29 35.22 25.06
N LEU A 126 5.44 36.25 25.02
CA LEU A 126 4.08 36.16 24.51
C LEU A 126 4.04 35.81 23.01
N LEU A 127 4.99 36.33 22.22
CA LEU A 127 5.13 35.97 20.81
C LEU A 127 5.49 34.49 20.65
N GLN A 128 6.51 34.00 21.37
CA GLN A 128 6.92 32.60 21.33
C GLN A 128 5.79 31.68 21.81
N LEU A 129 5.11 32.04 22.90
CA LEU A 129 3.93 31.30 23.40
C LEU A 129 2.85 31.23 22.32
N SER A 130 2.51 32.35 21.69
CA SER A 130 1.52 32.40 20.60
C SER A 130 1.92 31.52 19.42
N LEU A 131 3.18 31.56 18.98
CA LEU A 131 3.69 30.70 17.91
C LEU A 131 3.58 29.22 18.26
N CYS A 132 3.96 28.83 19.48
CA CYS A 132 3.83 27.45 19.92
C CYS A 132 2.38 26.98 19.93
N PHE A 133 1.46 27.78 20.48
CA PHE A 133 0.05 27.42 20.57
C PHE A 133 -0.65 27.41 19.21
N ILE A 134 -0.22 28.24 18.24
CA ILE A 134 -0.70 28.13 16.84
C ILE A 134 -0.31 26.78 16.24
N ILE A 135 0.94 26.34 16.44
CA ILE A 135 1.42 25.03 15.96
C ILE A 135 0.66 23.89 16.66
N LEU A 136 0.55 23.95 17.98
CA LEU A 136 -0.15 22.94 18.78
C LEU A 136 -1.63 22.84 18.44
N PHE A 137 -2.32 23.98 18.34
CA PHE A 137 -3.75 24.02 18.03
C PHE A 137 -4.02 23.53 16.60
N SER A 138 -3.20 23.95 15.62
CA SER A 138 -3.31 23.45 14.25
C SER A 138 -3.11 21.93 14.17
N THR A 139 -2.11 21.42 14.89
CA THR A 139 -1.84 19.97 14.99
C THR A 139 -2.97 19.24 15.69
N LEU A 140 -3.54 19.82 16.75
CA LEU A 140 -4.67 19.25 17.46
C LEU A 140 -5.88 19.08 16.53
N LEU A 141 -6.21 20.09 15.72
CA LEU A 141 -7.31 19.97 14.76
C LEU A 141 -7.08 18.80 13.79
N SER A 142 -5.84 18.57 13.35
CA SER A 142 -5.46 17.41 12.53
C SER A 142 -5.60 16.08 13.28
N VAL A 143 -5.18 16.01 14.55
CA VAL A 143 -5.36 14.81 15.40
C VAL A 143 -6.84 14.52 15.64
N CYS A 144 -7.66 15.54 15.88
CA CYS A 144 -9.11 15.41 16.03
C CYS A 144 -9.78 14.89 14.75
N ALA A 145 -9.31 15.34 13.58
CA ALA A 145 -9.79 14.83 12.29
C ALA A 145 -9.47 13.34 12.14
N LEU A 146 -8.24 12.93 12.44
CA LEU A 146 -7.86 11.51 12.45
C LEU A 146 -8.67 10.72 13.48
N ALA A 147 -8.92 11.28 14.65
CA ALA A 147 -9.65 10.59 15.72
C ALA A 147 -11.14 10.40 15.40
N THR A 148 -11.66 11.20 14.47
CA THR A 148 -13.05 11.11 14.03
C THR A 148 -13.19 10.40 12.69
N ASN A 149 -12.09 9.85 12.16
CA ASN A 149 -12.04 9.11 10.91
C ASN A 149 -12.04 7.60 11.17
N GLY A 150 -13.23 6.99 11.19
CA GLY A 150 -13.40 5.55 11.39
C GLY A 150 -13.38 5.10 12.86
N ALA A 151 -13.27 3.78 13.06
CA ALA A 151 -13.18 3.18 14.39
C ALA A 151 -11.74 3.28 14.92
N ILE A 152 -11.57 3.79 16.14
CA ILE A 152 -10.26 3.84 16.80
C ILE A 152 -10.09 2.61 17.71
N GLU A 153 -9.02 1.86 17.49
CA GLU A 153 -8.60 0.75 18.35
C GLU A 153 -7.42 1.15 19.28
N GLY A 154 -6.88 0.16 20.00
CA GLY A 154 -5.69 0.33 20.83
C GLY A 154 -4.42 0.59 20.00
N GLY A 155 -3.49 1.39 20.53
CA GLY A 155 -2.25 1.79 19.83
C GLY A 155 -2.10 3.29 19.59
N GLY A 156 -3.07 4.09 20.06
CA GLY A 156 -2.96 5.54 20.14
C GLY A 156 -2.82 6.24 18.80
N VAL A 157 -2.02 7.31 18.79
CA VAL A 157 -1.79 8.16 17.62
C VAL A 157 -1.16 7.38 16.46
N TYR A 158 -0.27 6.42 16.75
CA TYR A 158 0.32 5.58 15.72
C TYR A 158 -0.74 4.74 14.99
N HIS A 159 -1.65 4.10 15.71
CA HIS A 159 -2.72 3.30 15.10
C HIS A 159 -3.60 4.19 14.20
N MET A 160 -3.97 5.39 14.68
CA MET A 160 -4.75 6.34 13.89
C MET A 160 -4.05 6.78 12.59
N ILE A 161 -2.73 7.01 12.63
CA ILE A 161 -1.95 7.44 11.47
C ILE A 161 -1.71 6.27 10.49
N SER A 162 -1.31 5.11 10.99
CA SER A 162 -0.97 3.93 10.16
C SER A 162 -2.17 3.41 9.39
N ARG A 163 -3.39 3.48 9.95
CA ARG A 163 -4.63 3.11 9.26
C ARG A 163 -5.05 4.14 8.21
N ALA A 164 -4.65 5.40 8.38
CA ALA A 164 -4.95 6.46 7.43
C ALA A 164 -3.97 6.51 6.25
N LEU A 165 -2.66 6.43 6.52
CA LEU A 165 -1.61 6.53 5.49
C LEU A 165 -1.14 5.19 4.94
N GLY A 166 -1.31 4.11 5.69
CA GLY A 166 -0.72 2.81 5.40
C GLY A 166 0.56 2.54 6.22
N PRO A 167 1.09 1.32 6.11
CA PRO A 167 2.10 0.79 7.03
C PRO A 167 3.49 1.44 6.88
N GLU A 168 3.89 1.85 5.67
CA GLU A 168 5.22 2.44 5.42
C GLU A 168 5.39 3.79 6.14
N PHE A 169 4.48 4.73 5.86
CA PHE A 169 4.46 6.04 6.50
C PHE A 169 4.10 5.92 7.99
N GLY A 170 3.10 5.11 8.32
CA GLY A 170 2.67 4.88 9.70
C GLY A 170 3.80 4.33 10.58
N GLY A 171 4.53 3.33 10.09
CA GLY A 171 5.65 2.71 10.81
C GLY A 171 6.79 3.67 11.08
N ALA A 172 7.19 4.46 10.07
CA ALA A 172 8.27 5.43 10.21
C ALA A 172 7.90 6.57 11.18
N ILE A 173 6.69 7.13 11.03
CA ILE A 173 6.17 8.19 11.91
C ILE A 173 5.95 7.65 13.33
N GLY A 174 5.49 6.40 13.47
CA GLY A 174 5.33 5.73 14.76
C GLY A 174 6.65 5.59 15.53
N LEU A 175 7.72 5.17 14.85
CA LEU A 175 9.05 5.07 15.47
C LEU A 175 9.59 6.45 15.89
N LEU A 176 9.35 7.48 15.08
CA LEU A 176 9.69 8.86 15.44
C LEU A 176 8.97 9.30 16.73
N PHE A 177 7.67 9.03 16.85
CA PHE A 177 6.90 9.31 18.06
C PHE A 177 7.36 8.49 19.27
N PHE A 178 7.78 7.25 19.06
CA PHE A 178 8.36 6.43 20.12
C PHE A 178 9.61 7.11 20.72
N PHE A 179 10.57 7.50 19.89
CA PHE A 179 11.78 8.20 20.36
C PHE A 179 11.47 9.57 20.96
N ALA A 180 10.50 10.32 20.41
CA ALA A 180 10.07 11.59 20.98
C ALA A 180 9.61 11.43 22.45
N ASN A 181 8.79 10.41 22.73
CA ASN A 181 8.30 10.14 24.09
C ASN A 181 9.40 9.62 25.03
N VAL A 182 10.33 8.79 24.54
CA VAL A 182 11.49 8.32 25.31
C VAL A 182 12.34 9.50 25.78
N ILE A 183 12.74 10.39 24.86
CA ILE A 183 13.62 11.51 25.18
C ILE A 183 12.88 12.53 26.07
N CYS A 184 11.57 12.74 25.84
CA CYS A 184 10.73 13.59 26.68
C CYS A 184 10.60 13.07 28.12
N ASN A 185 10.50 11.76 28.30
CA ASN A 185 10.52 11.16 29.63
C ASN A 185 11.89 11.38 30.30
N GLY A 186 13.00 11.18 29.57
CA GLY A 186 14.34 11.51 30.06
C GLY A 186 14.51 12.98 30.46
N GLN A 187 13.94 13.91 29.69
CA GLN A 187 13.91 15.33 30.03
C GLN A 187 13.15 15.57 31.35
N SER A 188 11.99 14.95 31.52
CA SER A 188 11.15 15.10 32.70
C SER A 188 11.88 14.61 33.96
N VAL A 189 12.48 13.42 33.90
CA VAL A 189 13.28 12.88 35.01
C VAL A 189 14.47 13.78 35.34
N ALA A 190 15.25 14.20 34.32
CA ALA A 190 16.37 15.11 34.52
C ALA A 190 15.96 16.44 35.16
N ALA A 191 14.77 16.95 34.80
CA ALA A 191 14.23 18.17 35.36
C ALA A 191 13.85 18.03 36.84
N LEU A 192 13.29 16.89 37.25
CA LEU A 192 12.98 16.63 38.66
C LEU A 192 14.26 16.57 39.50
N VAL A 193 15.31 15.91 38.97
CA VAL A 193 16.62 15.87 39.64
C VAL A 193 17.18 17.28 39.80
N GLU A 194 17.10 18.13 38.77
CA GLU A 194 17.55 19.52 38.82
C GLU A 194 16.82 20.30 39.94
N ALA A 195 15.49 20.21 40.01
CA ALA A 195 14.71 20.86 41.05
C ALA A 195 15.02 20.35 42.47
N LEU A 196 15.23 19.04 42.65
CA LEU A 196 15.56 18.45 43.95
C LEU A 196 16.96 18.88 44.41
N VAL A 197 17.95 18.88 43.52
CA VAL A 197 19.31 19.32 43.83
C VAL A 197 19.35 20.82 44.12
N GLU A 198 18.60 21.65 43.39
CA GLU A 198 18.51 23.09 43.65
C GLU A 198 17.82 23.40 44.99
N SER A 199 16.76 22.65 45.34
CA SER A 199 16.03 22.88 46.59
C SER A 199 16.73 22.32 47.85
N PHE A 200 17.43 21.20 47.74
CA PHE A 200 17.95 20.45 48.90
C PHE A 200 19.46 20.16 48.82
N GLY A 201 20.17 20.68 47.82
CA GLY A 201 21.61 20.51 47.64
C GLY A 201 22.46 21.55 48.36
N PRO A 202 23.73 21.75 47.92
CA PRO A 202 24.71 22.60 48.57
C PRO A 202 24.28 24.08 48.65
N GLY A 203 24.15 24.60 49.86
CA GLY A 203 23.67 25.97 50.12
C GLY A 203 22.20 26.07 50.54
N SER A 204 21.44 24.97 50.50
CA SER A 204 20.12 24.88 51.15
C SER A 204 20.25 24.63 52.66
N LYS A 205 19.18 24.89 53.43
CA LYS A 205 19.15 24.62 54.89
C LYS A 205 19.37 23.13 55.24
N ALA A 206 19.05 22.23 54.32
CA ALA A 206 19.09 20.78 54.55
C ALA A 206 20.39 20.12 54.04
N ASN A 207 20.96 20.61 52.92
CA ASN A 207 22.22 20.16 52.34
C ASN A 207 22.36 18.63 52.22
N ILE A 208 21.31 17.97 51.69
CA ILE A 208 21.17 16.51 51.63
C ILE A 208 21.76 15.94 50.33
N PHE A 209 21.63 16.65 49.20
CA PHE A 209 22.01 16.13 47.88
C PHE A 209 23.37 16.64 47.41
N HIS A 210 24.12 15.78 46.72
CA HIS A 210 25.40 16.14 46.11
C HIS A 210 25.24 16.52 44.63
N GLU A 211 26.04 17.47 44.15
CA GLU A 211 25.82 18.11 42.85
C GLU A 211 26.50 17.42 41.66
N THR A 212 27.39 16.45 41.88
CA THR A 212 28.22 15.87 40.81
C THR A 212 27.40 15.15 39.73
N HIS A 213 27.94 15.06 38.50
CA HIS A 213 27.29 14.40 37.36
C HIS A 213 26.77 12.98 37.68
N TRP A 214 27.57 12.14 38.32
CA TRP A 214 27.19 10.77 38.67
C TRP A 214 26.12 10.69 39.76
N TRP A 215 26.12 11.62 40.71
CA TRP A 215 25.05 11.72 41.70
C TRP A 215 23.72 12.12 41.05
N ARG A 216 23.73 13.09 40.14
CA ARG A 216 22.54 13.46 39.35
C ARG A 216 22.01 12.28 38.52
N PHE A 217 22.90 11.52 37.89
CA PHE A 217 22.55 10.30 37.18
C PHE A 217 21.88 9.29 38.12
N LEU A 218 22.49 8.97 39.27
CA LEU A 218 21.93 8.04 40.26
C LEU A 218 20.52 8.44 40.74
N TYR A 219 20.31 9.73 41.05
CA TYR A 219 18.99 10.23 41.45
C TYR A 219 17.96 10.07 40.31
N GLY A 220 18.38 10.34 39.07
CA GLY A 220 17.56 10.11 37.88
C GLY A 220 17.20 8.64 37.69
N THR A 221 18.17 7.74 37.82
CA THR A 221 17.96 6.28 37.77
C THR A 221 16.96 5.83 38.82
N LEU A 222 17.07 6.33 40.07
CA LEU A 222 16.14 5.97 41.15
C LEU A 222 14.70 6.41 40.83
N ILE A 223 14.51 7.64 40.34
CA ILE A 223 13.20 8.15 39.90
C ILE A 223 12.64 7.29 38.76
N ASN A 224 13.48 7.00 37.76
CA ASN A 224 13.11 6.17 36.60
C ASN A 224 12.72 4.74 37.01
N ILE A 225 13.39 4.16 38.03
CA ILE A 225 13.03 2.85 38.61
C ILE A 225 11.66 2.89 39.26
N VAL A 226 11.33 3.96 40.01
CA VAL A 226 9.98 4.12 40.60
C VAL A 226 8.93 4.22 39.49
N SER A 227 9.21 4.96 38.42
CA SER A 227 8.32 5.03 37.25
C SER A 227 8.16 3.66 36.58
N LEU A 228 9.25 2.89 36.42
CA LEU A 228 9.22 1.52 35.88
C LEU A 228 8.29 0.62 36.71
N VAL A 229 8.52 0.52 38.02
CA VAL A 229 7.69 -0.32 38.92
C VAL A 229 6.21 0.04 38.78
N THR A 230 5.90 1.33 38.76
CA THR A 230 4.52 1.83 38.60
C THR A 230 3.91 1.42 37.26
N CYS A 231 4.66 1.49 36.16
CA CYS A 231 4.17 1.09 34.84
C CYS A 231 4.00 -0.43 34.70
N LEU A 232 4.80 -1.23 35.41
CA LEU A 232 4.64 -2.69 35.45
C LEU A 232 3.35 -3.12 36.17
N LEU A 233 2.88 -2.34 37.16
CA LEU A 233 1.61 -2.56 37.87
C LEU A 233 0.36 -2.32 36.98
N GLY A 234 0.49 -1.57 35.88
CA GLY A 234 -0.54 -1.42 34.83
C GLY A 234 -1.11 -0.01 34.66
N SER A 235 -1.63 0.28 33.47
CA SER A 235 -2.14 1.62 33.06
C SER A 235 -3.45 2.05 33.73
N SER A 236 -4.27 1.10 34.21
CA SER A 236 -5.55 1.41 34.86
C SER A 236 -5.37 2.18 36.18
N LEU A 237 -4.33 1.86 36.95
CA LEU A 237 -4.00 2.56 38.20
C LEU A 237 -3.56 4.00 37.93
N PHE A 238 -2.78 4.22 36.86
CA PHE A 238 -2.29 5.54 36.48
C PHE A 238 -3.43 6.50 36.14
N SER A 239 -4.42 6.06 35.37
CA SER A 239 -5.54 6.94 34.95
C SER A 239 -6.40 7.46 36.10
N VAL A 240 -6.56 6.66 37.16
CA VAL A 240 -7.23 7.07 38.40
C VAL A 240 -6.35 8.02 39.20
N ALA A 241 -5.06 7.70 39.34
CA ALA A 241 -4.10 8.56 40.03
C ALA A 241 -3.93 9.93 39.35
N ALA A 242 -3.95 10.00 38.02
CA ALA A 242 -3.78 11.22 37.24
C ALA A 242 -4.84 12.28 37.56
N PHE A 243 -6.09 11.88 37.83
CA PHE A 243 -7.13 12.82 38.23
C PHE A 243 -6.81 13.47 39.59
N PHE A 244 -6.39 12.68 40.58
CA PHE A 244 -6.02 13.20 41.90
C PHE A 244 -4.75 14.05 41.86
N ILE A 245 -3.76 13.63 41.06
CA ILE A 245 -2.54 14.41 40.83
C ILE A 245 -2.88 15.75 40.16
N PHE A 246 -3.81 15.78 39.20
CA PHE A 246 -4.27 17.01 38.57
C PHE A 246 -4.90 17.98 39.56
N ILE A 247 -5.77 17.48 40.46
CA ILE A 247 -6.36 18.30 41.51
C ILE A 247 -5.28 18.87 42.43
N LEU A 248 -4.32 18.04 42.84
CA LEU A 248 -3.20 18.46 43.69
C LEU A 248 -2.36 19.55 43.02
N VAL A 249 -1.98 19.36 41.75
CA VAL A 249 -1.19 20.35 40.99
C VAL A 249 -1.96 21.65 40.80
N CYS A 250 -3.26 21.58 40.48
CA CYS A 250 -4.11 22.77 40.39
C CYS A 250 -4.22 23.51 41.73
N PHE A 251 -4.33 22.79 42.84
CA PHE A 251 -4.36 23.37 44.18
C PHE A 251 -3.03 24.07 44.50
N VAL A 252 -1.89 23.43 44.23
CA VAL A 252 -0.57 24.04 44.41
C VAL A 252 -0.41 25.28 43.54
N TYR A 253 -0.79 25.20 42.27
CA TYR A 253 -0.71 26.35 41.35
C TYR A 253 -1.60 27.51 41.82
N LEU A 254 -2.82 27.22 42.32
CA LEU A 254 -3.68 28.24 42.92
C LEU A 254 -2.98 28.94 44.10
N MET A 255 -2.26 28.20 44.94
CA MET A 255 -1.48 28.79 46.04
C MET A 255 -0.33 29.67 45.53
N VAL A 256 0.34 29.29 44.44
CA VAL A 256 1.36 30.14 43.78
C VAL A 256 0.73 31.44 43.29
N VAL A 257 -0.40 31.37 42.57
CA VAL A 257 -1.12 32.56 42.09
C VAL A 257 -1.51 33.47 43.24
N LEU A 258 -2.08 32.92 44.32
CA LEU A 258 -2.46 33.68 45.52
C LEU A 258 -1.24 34.34 46.20
N SER A 259 -0.08 33.69 46.15
CA SER A 259 1.15 34.21 46.75
C SER A 259 1.61 35.51 46.11
N PHE A 260 1.43 35.68 44.79
CA PHE A 260 1.76 36.95 44.13
C PHE A 260 0.98 38.15 44.69
N PHE A 261 -0.26 37.94 45.15
CA PHE A 261 -1.12 38.99 45.71
C PHE A 261 -0.91 39.22 47.21
N ILE A 262 -0.55 38.17 47.95
CA ILE A 262 -0.45 38.23 49.42
C ILE A 262 0.95 38.64 49.88
N ARG A 263 2.00 38.24 49.16
CA ARG A 263 3.39 38.47 49.59
C ARG A 263 3.85 39.89 49.27
N GLY A 264 4.36 40.60 50.29
CA GLY A 264 5.02 41.89 50.13
C GLY A 264 6.44 41.78 49.57
N PRO A 265 7.11 42.91 49.26
CA PRO A 265 8.45 42.92 48.71
C PRO A 265 9.48 42.34 49.70
N HIS A 266 10.33 41.42 49.23
CA HIS A 266 11.41 40.84 50.04
C HIS A 266 12.57 40.32 49.17
N SER A 267 13.72 40.08 49.79
CA SER A 267 14.88 39.48 49.11
C SER A 267 14.70 37.98 48.93
N VAL A 268 15.10 37.47 47.76
CA VAL A 268 15.11 36.05 47.39
C VAL A 268 16.57 35.58 47.33
N LEU A 269 16.87 34.38 47.84
CA LEU A 269 18.23 33.85 47.85
C LEU A 269 18.60 33.32 46.45
N ILE A 270 19.81 33.58 45.99
CA ILE A 270 20.33 33.00 44.73
C ILE A 270 21.07 31.70 45.04
N PRO A 271 20.74 30.58 44.37
CA PRO A 271 21.33 29.28 44.65
C PRO A 271 22.85 29.26 44.37
N LYS A 272 23.64 28.65 45.26
CA LYS A 272 25.10 28.54 45.13
C LYS A 272 25.56 27.73 43.90
N VAL A 273 24.64 26.94 43.33
CA VAL A 273 24.82 26.22 42.07
C VAL A 273 25.12 27.19 40.90
N ASN A 274 24.64 28.44 40.97
CA ASN A 274 24.93 29.46 39.97
C ASN A 274 26.34 30.07 40.18
N THR A 275 27.36 29.30 39.81
CA THR A 275 28.77 29.72 39.91
C THR A 275 29.07 31.03 39.16
N TYR A 276 28.37 31.33 38.06
CA TYR A 276 28.56 32.57 37.29
C TYR A 276 28.14 33.83 38.07
N ALA A 277 27.05 33.76 38.85
CA ALA A 277 26.62 34.89 39.67
C ALA A 277 27.57 35.11 40.86
N TYR A 278 28.10 34.03 41.46
CA TYR A 278 29.01 34.11 42.61
C TYR A 278 30.47 34.40 42.24
N ASN A 279 30.91 34.13 41.00
CA ASN A 279 32.26 34.47 40.52
C ASN A 279 32.42 35.95 40.12
N ASN A 280 31.33 36.72 40.09
CA ASN A 280 31.35 38.11 39.67
C ASN A 280 31.74 39.00 40.86
N GLU A 281 33.04 39.31 40.98
CA GLU A 281 33.64 40.02 42.13
C GLU A 281 32.97 41.37 42.46
N ALA A 282 32.34 42.02 41.47
CA ALA A 282 31.63 43.29 41.65
C ALA A 282 30.36 43.19 42.53
N LEU A 283 29.80 41.99 42.73
CA LEU A 283 28.54 41.77 43.45
C LEU A 283 28.75 41.26 44.89
N LEU A 284 29.97 40.89 45.29
CA LEU A 284 30.31 40.48 46.65
C LEU A 284 30.80 41.68 47.49
N TYR A 285 29.87 42.51 47.99
CA TYR A 285 30.22 43.68 48.80
C TYR A 285 30.52 43.37 50.28
N ASN A 286 30.39 42.12 50.72
CA ASN A 286 30.85 41.65 52.03
C ASN A 286 31.07 40.14 51.96
N LYS A 287 32.09 39.63 52.64
CA LYS A 287 32.46 38.19 52.76
C LYS A 287 31.40 37.34 53.50
N THR A 288 30.13 37.45 53.13
CA THR A 288 29.07 36.52 53.47
C THR A 288 28.70 35.78 52.19
N ASP A 289 28.87 34.46 52.15
CA ASP A 289 28.71 33.58 50.97
C ASP A 289 27.29 33.53 50.34
N LEU A 290 26.44 34.56 50.49
CA LEU A 290 25.02 34.55 50.11
C LEU A 290 24.67 35.78 49.26
N LEU A 291 24.20 35.54 48.04
CA LEU A 291 23.76 36.54 47.07
C LEU A 291 22.23 36.61 47.06
N TYR A 292 21.66 37.81 47.00
CA TYR A 292 20.20 38.02 47.03
C TYR A 292 19.70 38.76 45.78
N GLY A 293 18.55 38.33 45.27
CA GLY A 293 17.73 39.05 44.28
C GLY A 293 16.50 39.70 44.93
N GLN A 294 15.75 40.53 44.20
CA GLN A 294 14.60 41.26 44.73
C GLN A 294 13.26 40.78 44.16
N TYR A 295 12.34 40.42 45.05
CA TYR A 295 10.90 40.34 44.76
C TYR A 295 10.26 41.68 45.14
N THR A 296 9.69 42.39 44.16
CA THR A 296 9.21 43.77 44.33
C THR A 296 7.73 43.86 44.66
N SER A 297 6.99 42.73 44.67
CA SER A 297 5.53 42.72 44.52
C SER A 297 5.09 43.47 43.25
N PHE A 298 3.78 43.69 43.06
CA PHE A 298 3.25 44.33 41.86
C PHE A 298 3.84 45.74 41.68
N SER A 299 4.69 45.90 40.68
CA SER A 299 5.39 47.14 40.37
C SER A 299 5.39 47.41 38.87
N SER A 300 4.92 48.59 38.48
CA SER A 300 4.94 49.03 37.09
C SER A 300 6.37 49.24 36.57
N ALA A 301 7.31 49.62 37.45
CA ALA A 301 8.72 49.75 37.09
C ALA A 301 9.33 48.40 36.72
N THR A 302 9.09 47.38 37.55
CA THR A 302 9.54 45.99 37.32
C THR A 302 8.98 45.43 36.01
N LEU A 303 7.69 45.65 35.74
CA LEU A 303 7.06 45.24 34.49
C LEU A 303 7.73 45.89 33.26
N ARG A 304 8.07 47.18 33.36
CA ARG A 304 8.72 47.93 32.29
C ARG A 304 10.15 47.42 32.02
N GLU A 305 10.89 47.05 33.06
CA GLU A 305 12.23 46.47 32.95
C GLU A 305 12.22 45.08 32.30
N ASN A 306 11.17 44.30 32.55
CA ASN A 306 10.97 42.97 31.97
C ASN A 306 10.38 42.99 30.55
N LEU A 307 10.03 44.15 29.99
CA LEU A 307 9.25 44.23 28.75
C LEU A 307 10.00 43.72 27.52
N PHE A 308 11.29 44.06 27.41
CA PHE A 308 12.13 43.79 26.24
C PHE A 308 13.12 42.64 26.47
N ALA A 309 13.57 42.02 25.38
CA ALA A 309 14.53 40.92 25.43
C ALA A 309 15.93 41.38 25.84
N ASN A 310 16.61 40.54 26.61
CA ASN A 310 18.01 40.65 26.94
C ASN A 310 18.56 39.23 27.12
N TYR A 311 19.12 38.69 26.05
CA TYR A 311 19.66 37.34 26.04
C TYR A 311 21.03 37.32 26.71
N THR A 312 21.19 36.47 27.72
CA THR A 312 22.41 36.34 28.53
C THR A 312 22.84 34.88 28.60
N ILE A 313 23.92 34.61 29.33
CA ILE A 313 24.44 33.26 29.54
C ILE A 313 23.53 32.51 30.51
N ASP A 314 23.12 31.30 30.13
CA ASP A 314 22.44 30.35 31.02
C ASP A 314 23.47 29.68 31.93
N TYR A 315 23.30 29.82 33.26
CA TYR A 315 24.26 29.30 34.22
C TYR A 315 24.25 27.76 34.32
N THR A 316 23.23 27.07 33.78
CA THR A 316 23.17 25.60 33.75
C THR A 316 23.87 24.99 32.54
N THR A 317 23.97 25.73 31.43
CA THR A 317 24.62 25.26 30.20
C THR A 317 25.91 25.96 29.85
N GLY A 318 26.16 27.16 30.40
CA GLY A 318 27.30 28.02 30.06
C GLY A 318 27.21 28.65 28.66
N ASN A 319 26.10 28.47 27.95
CA ASN A 319 25.92 29.01 26.60
C ASN A 319 25.14 30.32 26.64
N THR A 320 25.42 31.23 25.69
CA THR A 320 24.59 32.40 25.45
C THR A 320 23.25 31.99 24.84
N MET A 321 22.16 32.42 25.45
CA MET A 321 20.82 32.14 24.93
C MET A 321 20.52 32.99 23.69
N ASN A 322 19.59 32.52 22.86
CA ASN A 322 19.02 33.29 21.76
C ASN A 322 17.53 32.93 21.59
N PHE A 323 16.85 33.58 20.65
CA PHE A 323 15.42 33.33 20.40
C PHE A 323 15.11 31.85 20.16
N ALA A 324 15.95 31.17 19.37
CA ALA A 324 15.75 29.78 18.97
C ALA A 324 15.96 28.79 20.13
N THR A 325 16.98 29.00 20.97
CA THR A 325 17.25 28.13 22.13
C THR A 325 16.17 28.29 23.20
N VAL A 326 15.76 29.53 23.48
CA VAL A 326 14.69 29.83 24.44
C VAL A 326 13.35 29.29 23.95
N PHE A 327 13.03 29.46 22.66
CA PHE A 327 11.87 28.80 22.05
C PHE A 327 11.95 27.28 22.18
N GLY A 328 13.13 26.68 21.97
CA GLY A 328 13.34 25.24 22.11
C GLY A 328 13.03 24.73 23.52
N VAL A 329 13.41 25.47 24.56
CA VAL A 329 13.07 25.16 25.95
C VAL A 329 11.58 25.34 26.18
N LEU A 330 10.99 26.47 25.79
CA LEU A 330 9.55 26.75 25.94
C LEU A 330 8.68 25.72 25.22
N PHE A 331 9.04 25.33 23.99
CA PHE A 331 8.26 24.39 23.21
C PHE A 331 8.28 23.00 23.85
N SER A 332 9.44 22.53 24.31
CA SER A 332 9.55 21.24 25.01
C SER A 332 8.63 21.16 26.23
N SER A 333 8.44 22.31 26.91
CA SER A 333 7.62 22.48 28.09
C SER A 333 6.11 22.35 27.86
N ILE A 334 5.64 22.56 26.63
CA ILE A 334 4.22 22.47 26.23
C ILE A 334 3.97 21.35 25.23
N THR A 335 4.96 20.47 25.06
CA THR A 335 4.72 19.17 24.43
C THR A 335 3.82 18.32 25.34
N GLY A 336 3.16 17.30 24.78
CA GLY A 336 2.23 16.45 25.56
C GLY A 336 0.79 16.43 25.07
N LEU A 337 0.49 17.15 23.98
CA LEU A 337 -0.83 17.13 23.32
C LEU A 337 -1.35 15.70 23.04
N LEU A 338 -0.45 14.77 22.75
CA LEU A 338 -0.79 13.41 22.36
C LEU A 338 -1.00 12.45 23.53
N ALA A 339 -0.77 12.90 24.77
CA ALA A 339 -0.92 12.05 25.97
C ALA A 339 -2.33 11.45 26.06
N GLY A 340 -3.38 12.24 25.76
CA GLY A 340 -4.76 11.76 25.76
C GLY A 340 -5.10 10.83 24.58
N ALA A 341 -4.47 11.04 23.42
CA ALA A 341 -4.67 10.18 22.25
C ALA A 341 -3.92 8.83 22.39
N ASN A 342 -2.79 8.79 23.11
CA ASN A 342 -2.06 7.55 23.39
C ASN A 342 -2.86 6.56 24.25
N MET A 343 -3.90 7.04 24.96
CA MET A 343 -4.82 6.23 25.77
C MET A 343 -6.10 5.83 25.02
N SER A 344 -6.15 5.98 23.69
CA SER A 344 -7.36 5.77 22.88
C SER A 344 -8.02 4.41 23.07
N GLY A 345 -7.23 3.36 23.32
CA GLY A 345 -7.72 1.99 23.51
C GLY A 345 -8.51 1.76 24.80
N GLU A 346 -8.34 2.63 25.80
CA GLU A 346 -8.98 2.52 27.12
C GLU A 346 -10.18 3.48 27.28
N LEU A 347 -10.38 4.40 26.34
CA LEU A 347 -11.49 5.37 26.35
C LEU A 347 -12.81 4.71 25.96
N GLN A 348 -13.88 5.03 26.69
CA GLN A 348 -15.24 4.56 26.38
C GLN A 348 -15.69 5.00 24.98
N ARG A 349 -15.42 6.26 24.61
CA ARG A 349 -15.82 6.86 23.32
C ARG A 349 -14.70 7.73 22.74
N PRO A 350 -13.64 7.13 22.16
CA PRO A 350 -12.44 7.87 21.77
C PRO A 350 -12.70 8.97 20.74
N SER A 351 -13.59 8.73 19.76
CA SER A 351 -13.94 9.72 18.71
C SER A 351 -14.60 10.99 19.23
N ARG A 352 -15.23 10.97 20.41
CA ARG A 352 -15.81 12.15 21.07
C ARG A 352 -14.93 12.69 22.19
N SER A 353 -14.33 11.80 22.98
CA SER A 353 -13.50 12.17 24.12
C SER A 353 -12.20 12.84 23.72
N ILE A 354 -11.52 12.37 22.65
CA ILE A 354 -10.25 12.96 22.20
C ILE A 354 -10.45 14.42 21.77
N PRO A 355 -11.39 14.77 20.85
CA PRO A 355 -11.55 16.17 20.46
C PRO A 355 -11.98 17.09 21.59
N SER A 356 -13.00 16.69 22.37
CA SER A 356 -13.53 17.54 23.44
C SER A 356 -12.53 17.73 24.59
N GLY A 357 -11.83 16.66 25.01
CA GLY A 357 -10.87 16.72 26.10
C GLY A 357 -9.59 17.47 25.72
N SER A 358 -9.08 17.27 24.49
CA SER A 358 -7.82 17.87 24.07
C SER A 358 -7.95 19.37 23.79
N VAL A 359 -9.06 19.81 23.15
CA VAL A 359 -9.29 21.24 22.89
C VAL A 359 -9.47 22.02 24.20
N SER A 360 -10.23 21.49 25.14
CA SER A 360 -10.41 22.12 26.45
C SER A 360 -9.10 22.16 27.24
N ALA A 361 -8.27 21.10 27.19
CA ALA A 361 -6.98 21.08 27.87
C ALA A 361 -5.99 22.12 27.31
N ILE A 362 -5.84 22.22 25.98
CA ILE A 362 -4.96 23.22 25.36
C ILE A 362 -5.38 24.65 25.75
N LEU A 363 -6.68 24.96 25.67
CA LEU A 363 -7.18 26.30 26.01
C LEU A 363 -6.94 26.64 27.48
N PHE A 364 -7.12 25.66 28.36
CA PHE A 364 -6.83 25.81 29.78
C PHE A 364 -5.34 26.09 30.02
N VAL A 365 -4.45 25.31 29.42
CA VAL A 365 -2.99 25.50 29.56
C VAL A 365 -2.54 26.84 28.98
N PHE A 366 -3.07 27.27 27.84
CA PHE A 366 -2.78 28.58 27.25
C PHE A 366 -3.09 29.73 28.21
N PHE A 367 -4.26 29.68 28.85
CA PHE A 367 -4.67 30.70 29.82
C PHE A 367 -3.75 30.72 31.05
N ILE A 368 -3.39 29.55 31.57
CA ILE A 368 -2.50 29.39 32.73
C ILE A 368 -1.11 29.97 32.43
N PHE A 369 -0.49 29.57 31.31
CA PHE A 369 0.85 30.04 30.94
C PHE A 369 0.90 31.55 30.68
N THR A 370 -0.15 32.09 30.04
CA THR A 370 -0.25 33.54 29.79
C THR A 370 -0.38 34.31 31.10
N THR A 371 -1.23 33.83 32.02
CA THR A 371 -1.43 34.46 33.33
C THR A 371 -0.14 34.44 34.14
N GLU A 372 0.52 33.29 34.22
CA GLU A 372 1.78 33.14 34.96
C GLU A 372 2.88 34.05 34.42
N THR A 373 3.03 34.13 33.10
CA THR A 373 4.01 35.01 32.45
C THR A 373 3.81 36.48 32.85
N LEU A 374 2.56 36.95 32.86
CA LEU A 374 2.24 38.34 33.22
C LEU A 374 2.43 38.61 34.71
N LEU A 375 2.05 37.67 35.59
CA LEU A 375 2.22 37.79 37.03
C LEU A 375 3.71 37.81 37.42
N MET A 376 4.53 36.91 36.87
CA MET A 376 5.97 36.89 37.11
C MET A 376 6.64 38.20 36.65
N ALA A 377 6.26 38.70 35.47
CA ALA A 377 6.85 39.91 34.92
C ALA A 377 6.55 41.18 35.73
N ALA A 378 5.36 41.25 36.33
CA ALA A 378 4.93 42.40 37.11
C ALA A 378 5.47 42.42 38.54
N THR A 379 5.98 41.29 39.05
CA THR A 379 6.28 41.11 40.48
C THR A 379 7.74 40.83 40.81
N THR A 380 8.52 40.29 39.86
CA THR A 380 9.89 39.81 40.11
C THR A 380 10.90 40.55 39.22
N ASP A 381 12.03 40.97 39.81
CA ASP A 381 13.09 41.63 39.04
C ASP A 381 13.74 40.67 38.02
N ARG A 382 14.31 41.25 36.96
CA ARG A 382 14.96 40.46 35.90
C ARG A 382 16.15 39.67 36.43
N TYR A 383 16.87 40.22 37.40
CA TYR A 383 18.07 39.65 37.97
C TYR A 383 17.79 38.35 38.74
N THR A 384 16.70 38.29 39.51
CA THR A 384 16.26 37.06 40.18
C THR A 384 15.81 36.02 39.16
N LEU A 385 15.01 36.42 38.16
CA LEU A 385 14.52 35.52 37.11
C LEU A 385 15.67 34.85 36.32
N LEU A 386 16.78 35.56 36.11
CA LEU A 386 17.97 35.03 35.43
C LEU A 386 18.78 34.06 36.28
N ASN A 387 18.82 34.25 37.60
CA ASN A 387 19.80 33.62 38.47
C ASN A 387 19.24 32.58 39.44
N ASN A 388 17.92 32.50 39.61
CA ASN A 388 17.24 31.50 40.42
C ASN A 388 16.02 30.98 39.64
N TYR A 389 16.07 29.73 39.16
CA TYR A 389 14.95 29.13 38.41
C TYR A 389 13.82 28.65 39.32
N LEU A 390 14.10 28.45 40.60
CA LEU A 390 13.16 27.98 41.60
C LEU A 390 12.63 29.13 42.49
N PHE A 391 12.76 30.39 42.07
CA PHE A 391 12.35 31.56 42.88
C PHE A 391 10.88 31.52 43.32
N LEU A 392 10.00 30.83 42.58
CA LEU A 392 8.60 30.62 42.95
C LEU A 392 8.47 29.93 44.32
N GLN A 393 9.39 29.04 44.68
CA GLN A 393 9.43 28.40 45.99
C GLN A 393 9.60 29.41 47.13
N ASP A 394 10.44 30.42 46.92
CA ASP A 394 10.79 31.40 47.95
C ASP A 394 9.69 32.44 48.19
N ILE A 395 8.92 32.78 47.15
CA ILE A 395 7.82 33.76 47.25
C ILE A 395 6.51 33.12 47.73
N ASN A 396 6.38 31.80 47.63
CA ASN A 396 5.14 31.11 47.93
C ASN A 396 4.75 31.21 49.42
N ILE A 397 3.44 31.28 49.72
CA ILE A 397 2.90 31.35 51.10
C ILE A 397 3.50 30.26 51.99
N TRP A 398 3.64 29.05 51.44
CA TRP A 398 4.32 27.94 52.09
C TRP A 398 5.28 27.27 51.11
N GLN A 399 6.59 27.47 51.31
CA GLN A 399 7.64 27.05 50.37
C GLN A 399 7.49 25.60 49.86
N PRO A 400 7.17 24.58 50.70
CA PRO A 400 7.05 23.20 50.24
C PRO A 400 5.97 22.93 49.19
N PHE A 401 4.94 23.78 49.04
CA PHE A 401 3.90 23.53 48.04
C PHE A 401 4.47 23.46 46.62
N VAL A 402 5.40 24.35 46.26
CA VAL A 402 6.00 24.39 44.92
C VAL A 402 6.73 23.08 44.62
N ILE A 403 7.53 22.57 45.58
CA ILE A 403 8.23 21.29 45.45
C ILE A 403 7.24 20.12 45.32
N ILE A 404 6.18 20.09 46.14
CA ILE A 404 5.12 19.07 46.06
C ILE A 404 4.47 19.09 44.67
N GLY A 405 4.20 20.28 44.13
CA GLY A 405 3.68 20.47 42.78
C GLY A 405 4.63 19.97 41.70
N ILE A 406 5.92 20.30 41.80
CA ILE A 406 6.96 19.83 40.87
C ILE A 406 7.05 18.31 40.88
N ILE A 407 7.17 17.69 42.06
CA ILE A 407 7.24 16.22 42.19
C ILE A 407 6.00 15.58 41.57
N ALA A 408 4.80 16.06 41.92
CA ALA A 408 3.55 15.49 41.44
C ALA A 408 3.37 15.64 39.92
N ALA A 409 3.61 16.83 39.37
CA ALA A 409 3.47 17.10 37.95
C ALA A 409 4.50 16.33 37.11
N VAL A 410 5.76 16.33 37.53
CA VAL A 410 6.83 15.64 36.79
C VAL A 410 6.70 14.13 36.87
N PHE A 411 6.36 13.58 38.04
CA PHE A 411 6.13 12.14 38.17
C PHE A 411 4.99 11.66 37.26
N SER A 412 3.90 12.44 37.18
CA SER A 412 2.81 12.16 36.23
C SER A 412 3.27 12.20 34.77
N ALA A 413 4.06 13.21 34.39
CA ALA A 413 4.63 13.31 33.04
C ALA A 413 5.54 12.11 32.71
N CYS A 414 6.35 11.65 33.67
CA CYS A 414 7.22 10.48 33.48
C CYS A 414 6.41 9.20 33.23
N LEU A 415 5.35 8.97 34.02
CA LEU A 415 4.46 7.82 33.84
C LEU A 415 3.73 7.89 32.50
N SER A 416 3.23 9.06 32.11
CA SER A 416 2.55 9.25 30.83
C SER A 416 3.49 9.01 29.65
N GLY A 417 4.72 9.52 29.71
CA GLY A 417 5.75 9.32 28.68
C GLY A 417 6.15 7.85 28.52
N LEU A 418 6.40 7.14 29.64
CA LEU A 418 6.80 5.73 29.62
C LEU A 418 5.67 4.82 29.11
N ILE A 419 4.43 5.03 29.55
CA ILE A 419 3.25 4.29 29.07
C ILE A 419 3.01 4.62 27.59
N GLY A 420 3.08 5.90 27.20
CA GLY A 420 2.88 6.33 25.82
C GLY A 420 3.88 5.68 24.85
N ALA A 421 5.17 5.72 25.17
CA ALA A 421 6.21 5.10 24.35
C ALA A 421 6.05 3.57 24.26
N SER A 422 5.84 2.88 25.38
CA SER A 422 5.70 1.41 25.39
C SER A 422 4.49 0.93 24.60
N ARG A 423 3.36 1.65 24.64
CA ARG A 423 2.16 1.34 23.84
C ARG A 423 2.34 1.57 22.34
N ILE A 424 3.09 2.60 21.95
CA ILE A 424 3.44 2.83 20.53
C ILE A 424 4.33 1.68 20.04
N LEU A 425 5.33 1.27 20.83
CA LEU A 425 6.23 0.18 20.47
C LEU A 425 5.50 -1.17 20.39
N GLU A 426 4.58 -1.43 21.32
CA GLU A 426 3.69 -2.59 21.28
C GLU A 426 2.87 -2.60 19.98
N ALA A 427 2.23 -1.49 19.62
CA ALA A 427 1.42 -1.40 18.41
C ALA A 427 2.24 -1.61 17.13
N LEU A 428 3.46 -1.04 17.05
CA LEU A 428 4.40 -1.28 15.96
C LEU A 428 4.81 -2.76 15.84
N SER A 429 4.90 -3.47 16.96
CA SER A 429 5.24 -4.90 16.98
C SER A 429 4.08 -5.80 16.58
N ILE A 430 2.85 -5.45 16.95
CA ILE A 430 1.62 -6.18 16.58
C ILE A 430 1.39 -6.10 15.07
N ASP A 431 1.63 -4.94 14.47
CA ASP A 431 1.49 -4.73 13.02
C ASP A 431 2.64 -5.36 12.20
N GLU A 432 3.60 -6.04 12.83
CA GLU A 432 4.75 -6.73 12.21
C GLU A 432 5.59 -5.87 11.24
N ILE A 433 5.50 -4.54 11.34
CA ILE A 433 6.15 -3.59 10.42
C ILE A 433 7.66 -3.81 10.35
N PHE A 434 8.30 -4.04 11.51
CA PHE A 434 9.73 -4.31 11.62
C PHE A 434 10.05 -5.82 11.70
N GLY A 435 9.05 -6.70 11.59
CA GLY A 435 9.22 -8.16 11.50
C GLY A 435 9.97 -8.72 12.70
N SER A 436 11.00 -9.53 12.46
CA SER A 436 11.75 -10.21 13.51
C SER A 436 12.39 -9.28 14.55
N ILE A 437 12.70 -8.02 14.19
CA ILE A 437 13.38 -7.07 15.09
C ILE A 437 12.52 -6.73 16.31
N LEU A 438 11.20 -6.63 16.16
CA LEU A 438 10.27 -6.29 17.25
C LEU A 438 9.48 -7.51 17.77
N HIS A 439 9.77 -8.72 17.28
CA HIS A 439 9.00 -9.91 17.66
C HIS A 439 9.03 -10.19 19.17
N TRP A 440 10.16 -9.95 19.84
CA TRP A 440 10.30 -10.12 21.28
C TRP A 440 9.41 -9.18 22.10
N VAL A 441 9.06 -8.00 21.57
CA VAL A 441 8.12 -7.06 22.22
C VAL A 441 6.73 -7.68 22.28
N ARG A 442 6.27 -8.27 21.18
CA ARG A 442 4.96 -8.92 21.08
C ARG A 442 4.85 -10.12 22.01
N VAL A 443 5.88 -10.96 22.08
CA VAL A 443 5.92 -12.14 22.97
C VAL A 443 5.93 -11.71 24.45
N GLY A 444 6.53 -10.56 24.74
CA GLY A 444 6.63 -9.99 26.09
C GLY A 444 5.37 -9.29 26.61
N THR A 445 4.23 -9.37 25.92
CA THR A 445 2.95 -8.82 26.40
C THR A 445 2.23 -9.80 27.34
N THR A 446 1.90 -9.33 28.55
CA THR A 446 1.20 -10.12 29.57
C THR A 446 -0.22 -10.50 29.11
N ARG A 447 -0.78 -11.60 29.60
CA ARG A 447 -2.20 -12.00 29.36
C ARG A 447 -3.24 -10.90 29.66
N ARG A 448 -2.93 -9.95 30.56
CA ARG A 448 -3.76 -8.79 30.89
C ARG A 448 -3.61 -7.61 29.89
N GLY A 449 -2.80 -7.76 28.84
CA GLY A 449 -2.55 -6.71 27.84
C GLY A 449 -1.58 -5.61 28.28
N ASN A 450 -0.62 -5.91 29.17
CA ASN A 450 0.45 -4.96 29.55
C ASN A 450 1.78 -5.36 28.86
N PRO A 451 2.38 -4.51 28.00
CA PRO A 451 3.59 -4.84 27.24
C PRO A 451 4.87 -4.69 28.05
N MET A 452 5.15 -5.67 28.91
CA MET A 452 6.28 -5.62 29.86
C MET A 452 7.62 -5.43 29.14
N ALA A 453 7.86 -6.17 28.05
CA ALA A 453 9.08 -6.03 27.26
C ALA A 453 9.26 -4.62 26.67
N ALA A 454 8.18 -3.99 26.18
CA ALA A 454 8.23 -2.62 25.67
C ALA A 454 8.54 -1.61 26.79
N VAL A 455 7.95 -1.79 27.98
CA VAL A 455 8.19 -0.93 29.14
C VAL A 455 9.66 -1.01 29.57
N PHE A 456 10.21 -2.22 29.70
CA PHE A 456 11.63 -2.41 30.05
C PHE A 456 12.59 -1.80 29.02
N PHE A 457 12.31 -1.98 27.72
CA PHE A 457 13.14 -1.39 26.68
C PHE A 457 13.07 0.13 26.66
N THR A 458 11.88 0.68 26.86
CA THR A 458 11.70 2.13 27.00
C THR A 458 12.49 2.66 28.20
N PHE A 459 12.45 1.96 29.34
CA PHE A 459 13.25 2.32 30.53
C PHE A 459 14.75 2.38 30.23
N ILE A 460 15.30 1.40 29.50
CA ILE A 460 16.71 1.39 29.10
C ILE A 460 17.05 2.61 28.22
N LEU A 461 16.19 2.96 27.25
CA LEU A 461 16.43 4.11 26.38
C LEU A 461 16.28 5.45 27.13
N VAL A 462 15.41 5.53 28.12
CA VAL A 462 15.31 6.70 29.01
C VAL A 462 16.61 6.85 29.80
N GLU A 463 17.17 5.76 30.30
CA GLU A 463 18.46 5.76 31.01
C GLU A 463 19.60 6.31 30.13
N LEU A 464 19.63 5.92 28.85
CA LEU A 464 20.58 6.48 27.88
C LEU A 464 20.40 7.99 27.68
N THR A 465 19.18 8.50 27.79
CA THR A 465 18.90 9.94 27.70
C THR A 465 19.42 10.69 28.93
N LEU A 466 19.37 10.06 30.12
CA LEU A 466 19.87 10.67 31.37
C LEU A 466 21.38 10.89 31.38
N LEU A 467 22.15 10.10 30.61
CA LEU A 467 23.60 10.29 30.46
C LEU A 467 24.00 11.65 29.85
N ILE A 468 23.08 12.34 29.17
CA ILE A 468 23.32 13.69 28.62
C ILE A 468 23.53 14.72 29.76
N GLY A 469 22.97 14.47 30.95
CA GLY A 469 23.23 15.22 32.19
C GLY A 469 22.66 16.64 32.29
N SER A 470 22.27 17.27 31.19
CA SER A 470 21.74 18.66 31.16
C SER A 470 20.34 18.72 30.55
N MET A 471 19.37 19.19 31.34
CA MET A 471 17.96 19.26 30.96
C MET A 471 17.73 20.18 29.76
N ASN A 472 18.35 21.37 29.74
CA ASN A 472 18.22 22.32 28.62
C ASN A 472 18.81 21.80 27.29
N LYS A 473 19.85 20.94 27.34
CA LYS A 473 20.36 20.27 26.13
C LYS A 473 19.35 19.24 25.62
N ILE A 474 18.76 18.44 26.51
CA ILE A 474 17.75 17.44 26.17
C ILE A 474 16.49 18.13 25.59
N ALA A 475 16.08 19.26 26.16
CA ALA A 475 14.90 20.03 25.72
C ALA A 475 14.93 20.41 24.24
N ARG A 476 16.09 20.82 23.71
CA ARG A 476 16.25 21.13 22.27
C ARG A 476 16.03 19.90 21.40
N ILE A 477 16.51 18.73 21.82
CA ILE A 477 16.34 17.47 21.09
C ILE A 477 14.87 17.06 21.10
N VAL A 478 14.21 17.10 22.27
CA VAL A 478 12.78 16.79 22.42
C VAL A 478 11.93 17.66 21.50
N THR A 479 12.20 18.96 21.46
CA THR A 479 11.49 19.91 20.58
C THR A 479 11.59 19.52 19.10
N ILE A 480 12.77 19.12 18.62
CA ILE A 480 12.95 18.71 17.22
C ILE A 480 12.14 17.47 16.88
N PHE A 481 12.20 16.44 17.73
CA PHE A 481 11.43 15.21 17.52
C PHE A 481 9.92 15.46 17.51
N PHE A 482 9.38 16.25 18.44
CA PHE A 482 7.95 16.57 18.46
C PHE A 482 7.53 17.50 17.33
N LEU A 483 8.33 18.50 16.95
CA LEU A 483 8.03 19.34 15.78
C LEU A 483 8.00 18.51 14.49
N LEU A 484 8.93 17.57 14.31
CA LEU A 484 8.92 16.69 13.15
C LEU A 484 7.71 15.74 13.17
N ALA A 485 7.32 15.26 14.34
CA ALA A 485 6.16 14.39 14.47
C ALA A 485 4.82 15.15 14.26
N TYR A 486 4.73 16.40 14.70
CA TYR A 486 3.59 17.28 14.41
C TYR A 486 3.54 17.70 12.94
N PHE A 487 4.71 17.94 12.31
CA PHE A 487 4.81 18.10 10.86
C PHE A 487 4.24 16.87 10.14
N ALA A 488 4.64 15.67 10.54
CA ALA A 488 4.17 14.43 9.95
C ALA A 488 2.64 14.26 10.08
N VAL A 489 2.06 14.49 11.26
CA VAL A 489 0.59 14.44 11.47
C VAL A 489 -0.14 15.43 10.55
N ASN A 490 0.32 16.67 10.51
CA ASN A 490 -0.31 17.71 9.69
C ASN A 490 -0.18 17.42 8.20
N LEU A 491 1.00 17.00 7.75
CA LEU A 491 1.23 16.60 6.36
C LEU A 491 0.35 15.42 5.96
N SER A 492 0.11 14.48 6.87
CA SER A 492 -0.72 13.30 6.64
C SER A 492 -2.18 13.68 6.40
N CYS A 493 -2.76 14.52 7.26
CA CYS A 493 -4.13 15.00 7.06
C CYS A 493 -4.25 15.87 5.81
N LEU A 494 -3.25 16.71 5.53
CA LEU A 494 -3.20 17.51 4.31
C LEU A 494 -3.19 16.61 3.06
N ALA A 495 -2.38 15.54 3.07
CA ALA A 495 -2.29 14.59 1.97
C ALA A 495 -3.62 13.85 1.73
N LEU A 496 -4.28 13.39 2.80
CA LEU A 496 -5.56 12.67 2.72
C LEU A 496 -6.70 13.54 2.16
N ASP A 497 -6.83 14.78 2.65
CA ASP A 497 -7.84 15.72 2.17
C ASP A 497 -7.56 16.16 0.72
N LEU A 498 -6.29 16.43 0.39
CA LEU A 498 -5.89 16.84 -0.95
C LEU A 498 -6.06 15.72 -1.98
N ALA A 499 -5.80 14.48 -1.59
CA ALA A 499 -6.04 13.31 -2.42
C ALA A 499 -7.53 12.96 -2.58
N SER A 500 -8.41 13.63 -1.83
CA SER A 500 -9.85 13.33 -1.78
C SER A 500 -10.09 11.84 -1.53
N ALA A 501 -9.31 11.26 -0.61
CA ALA A 501 -9.35 9.84 -0.31
C ALA A 501 -10.75 9.46 0.23
N PRO A 502 -11.50 8.54 -0.41
CA PRO A 502 -12.89 8.28 -0.04
C PRO A 502 -13.07 7.75 1.39
N ASN A 503 -12.04 7.14 1.96
CA ASN A 503 -11.98 6.63 3.33
C ASN A 503 -11.64 7.71 4.36
N PHE A 504 -11.25 8.92 3.94
CA PHE A 504 -11.01 10.05 4.81
C PHE A 504 -12.27 10.92 4.90
N ARG A 505 -13.07 10.70 5.95
CA ARG A 505 -14.34 11.40 6.20
C ARG A 505 -14.42 11.86 7.67
N PRO A 506 -13.56 12.79 8.09
CA PRO A 506 -13.54 13.26 9.47
C PRO A 506 -14.89 13.90 9.82
N THR A 507 -15.51 13.46 10.92
CA THR A 507 -16.75 14.08 11.43
C THR A 507 -16.49 15.36 12.23
N PHE A 508 -15.23 15.65 12.56
CA PHE A 508 -14.82 16.84 13.29
C PHE A 508 -14.89 18.12 12.43
N LYS A 509 -15.80 19.04 12.79
CA LYS A 509 -16.16 20.22 11.99
C LYS A 509 -15.07 21.30 11.87
N TYR A 510 -14.18 21.42 12.86
CA TYR A 510 -13.19 22.52 12.90
C TYR A 510 -11.90 22.22 12.14
N PHE A 511 -11.78 21.03 11.56
CA PHE A 511 -10.64 20.68 10.71
C PHE A 511 -10.79 21.30 9.32
N SER A 512 -9.68 21.81 8.78
CA SER A 512 -9.56 22.20 7.37
C SER A 512 -8.15 21.93 6.86
N TRP A 513 -7.97 21.82 5.54
CA TRP A 513 -6.63 21.71 4.95
C TRP A 513 -5.74 22.93 5.25
N HIS A 514 -6.35 24.11 5.49
CA HIS A 514 -5.62 25.32 5.85
C HIS A 514 -4.95 25.21 7.21
N THR A 515 -5.68 24.74 8.22
CA THR A 515 -5.14 24.57 9.57
C THR A 515 -4.06 23.50 9.57
N ALA A 516 -4.24 22.40 8.83
CA ALA A 516 -3.19 21.41 8.62
C ALA A 516 -1.94 22.01 7.93
N LEU A 517 -2.12 22.83 6.89
CA LEU A 517 -0.99 23.49 6.21
C LEU A 517 -0.22 24.45 7.13
N ILE A 518 -0.93 25.28 7.90
CA ILE A 518 -0.32 26.19 8.88
C ILE A 518 0.48 25.40 9.91
N GLY A 519 -0.08 24.31 10.43
CA GLY A 519 0.61 23.41 11.35
C GLY A 519 1.85 22.78 10.75
N ALA A 520 1.78 22.29 9.50
CA ALA A 520 2.92 21.70 8.81
C ALA A 520 4.04 22.72 8.56
N ILE A 521 3.72 23.89 8.00
CA ILE A 521 4.70 24.94 7.71
C ILE A 521 5.30 25.48 9.02
N GLY A 522 4.47 25.75 10.02
CA GLY A 522 4.94 26.24 11.33
C GLY A 522 5.89 25.25 11.99
N SER A 523 5.54 23.95 11.96
CA SER A 523 6.37 22.90 12.57
C SER A 523 7.72 22.75 11.89
N ILE A 524 7.74 22.66 10.55
CA ILE A 524 9.01 22.49 9.81
C ILE A 524 9.89 23.74 9.90
N THR A 525 9.30 24.94 9.84
CA THR A 525 10.04 26.21 9.94
C THR A 525 10.69 26.33 11.31
N MET A 526 9.93 26.12 12.39
CA MET A 526 10.49 26.18 13.75
C MET A 526 11.50 25.07 14.01
N CYS A 527 11.34 23.89 13.40
CA CYS A 527 12.30 22.80 13.52
C CYS A 527 13.70 23.22 13.03
N PHE A 528 13.80 23.84 11.85
CA PHE A 528 15.06 24.35 11.32
C PHE A 528 15.59 25.58 12.07
N ILE A 529 14.70 26.44 12.59
CA ILE A 529 15.10 27.61 13.40
C ILE A 529 15.75 27.14 14.72
N VAL A 530 15.21 26.12 15.39
CA VAL A 530 15.75 25.61 16.65
C VAL A 530 17.13 25.00 16.46
N SER A 531 17.29 24.12 15.47
CA SER A 531 18.61 23.61 15.07
C SER A 531 18.53 22.95 13.70
N ALA A 532 19.16 23.58 12.70
CA ALA A 532 19.22 23.03 11.35
C ALA A 532 19.99 21.70 11.28
N GLU A 533 21.05 21.53 12.07
CA GLU A 533 21.89 20.33 12.08
C GLU A 533 21.08 19.10 12.53
N PHE A 534 20.53 19.14 13.73
CA PHE A 534 19.74 18.04 14.28
C PHE A 534 18.44 17.81 13.48
N ALA A 535 17.81 18.87 12.95
CA ALA A 535 16.64 18.75 12.09
C ALA A 535 16.95 18.00 10.78
N SER A 536 18.07 18.32 10.13
CA SER A 536 18.48 17.67 8.88
C SER A 536 18.75 16.17 9.07
N ILE A 537 19.41 15.80 10.18
CA ILE A 537 19.65 14.41 10.56
C ILE A 537 18.33 13.68 10.81
N ALA A 538 17.43 14.26 11.61
CA ALA A 538 16.14 13.67 11.92
C ALA A 538 15.29 13.43 10.66
N ILE A 539 15.22 14.41 9.75
CA ILE A 539 14.49 14.27 8.47
C ILE A 539 15.15 13.21 7.59
N GLY A 540 16.48 13.20 7.49
CA GLY A 540 17.23 12.18 6.74
C GLY A 540 16.95 10.77 7.25
N THR A 541 16.94 10.58 8.58
CA THR A 541 16.59 9.29 9.19
C THR A 541 15.14 8.89 8.92
N LEU A 542 14.20 9.83 8.94
CA LEU A 542 12.79 9.56 8.64
C LEU A 542 12.60 9.13 7.18
N ILE A 543 13.23 9.82 6.23
CA ILE A 543 13.19 9.46 4.80
C ILE A 543 13.86 8.09 4.57
N GLY A 544 15.02 7.86 5.19
CA GLY A 544 15.71 6.58 5.13
C GLY A 544 14.87 5.43 5.68
N LEU A 545 14.13 5.66 6.77
CA LEU A 545 13.23 4.68 7.36
C LEU A 545 12.02 4.39 6.47
N ILE A 546 11.40 5.42 5.87
CA ILE A 546 10.32 5.23 4.90
C ILE A 546 10.82 4.44 3.69
N ALA A 547 12.01 4.76 3.16
CA ALA A 547 12.61 4.04 2.04
C ALA A 547 12.93 2.58 2.41
N MET A 548 13.48 2.34 3.60
CA MET A 548 13.74 0.98 4.10
C MET A 548 12.45 0.17 4.21
N LEU A 549 11.38 0.75 4.77
CA LEU A 549 10.10 0.08 4.88
C LEU A 549 9.44 -0.15 3.51
N HIS A 550 9.54 0.79 2.58
CA HIS A 550 9.02 0.63 1.22
C HIS A 550 9.76 -0.46 0.41
N LEU A 551 11.08 -0.59 0.61
CA LEU A 551 11.89 -1.62 -0.04
C LEU A 551 11.69 -3.01 0.57
N ARG A 552 11.12 -3.09 1.77
CA ARG A 552 10.81 -4.36 2.39
C ARG A 552 9.46 -4.83 1.87
N ASP A 553 9.38 -6.07 1.41
CA ASP A 553 8.09 -6.69 1.08
C ASP A 553 7.33 -6.94 2.40
N LEU A 554 6.67 -5.90 2.94
CA LEU A 554 5.81 -6.07 4.11
C LEU A 554 4.71 -7.08 3.73
N PRO A 555 4.32 -7.99 4.64
CA PRO A 555 3.12 -8.79 4.46
C PRO A 555 2.00 -7.85 4.07
N ARG A 556 1.21 -8.18 3.03
CA ARG A 556 0.10 -7.34 2.54
C ARG A 556 -0.76 -6.96 3.75
N ALA A 557 -0.53 -5.78 4.30
CA ALA A 557 -1.21 -5.34 5.49
C ALA A 557 -2.71 -5.38 5.16
N SER A 558 -3.51 -5.99 6.04
CA SER A 558 -4.94 -6.18 5.78
C SER A 558 -5.71 -4.86 5.63
N TRP A 559 -5.09 -3.75 6.05
CA TRP A 559 -5.59 -2.40 5.85
C TRP A 559 -4.91 -1.74 4.65
N GLY A 560 -5.73 -1.19 3.75
CA GLY A 560 -5.27 -0.53 2.53
C GLY A 560 -4.29 0.61 2.80
N SER A 561 -3.48 0.94 1.80
CA SER A 561 -2.52 2.04 1.89
C SER A 561 -2.99 3.27 1.12
N ILE A 562 -2.63 4.47 1.57
CA ILE A 562 -2.89 5.69 0.78
C ILE A 562 -2.19 5.62 -0.58
N SER A 563 -1.05 4.92 -0.64
CA SER A 563 -0.33 4.69 -1.88
C SER A 563 -1.20 3.98 -2.93
N GLN A 564 -2.00 2.98 -2.53
CA GLN A 564 -2.95 2.30 -3.43
C GLN A 564 -4.07 3.23 -3.90
N ALA A 565 -4.60 4.08 -3.02
CA ALA A 565 -5.62 5.06 -3.39
C ALA A 565 -5.07 6.08 -4.40
N LEU A 566 -3.84 6.55 -4.20
CA LEU A 566 -3.14 7.44 -5.14
C LEU A 566 -2.87 6.74 -6.47
N ILE A 567 -2.41 5.48 -6.45
CA ILE A 567 -2.22 4.67 -7.65
C ILE A 567 -3.54 4.50 -8.39
N PHE A 568 -4.63 4.17 -7.71
CA PHE A 568 -5.95 4.01 -8.33
C PHE A 568 -6.41 5.30 -9.01
N HIS A 569 -6.33 6.43 -8.30
CA HIS A 569 -6.69 7.73 -8.87
C HIS A 569 -5.83 8.06 -10.10
N GLN A 570 -4.53 7.80 -10.02
CA GLN A 570 -3.59 8.04 -11.11
C GLN A 570 -3.84 7.14 -12.32
N VAL A 571 -4.03 5.83 -12.09
CA VAL A 571 -4.34 4.83 -13.13
C VAL A 571 -5.68 5.15 -13.78
N ARG A 572 -6.71 5.46 -13.00
CA ARG A 572 -8.01 5.90 -13.54
C ARG A 572 -7.87 7.12 -14.44
N LYS A 573 -7.16 8.16 -13.99
CA LYS A 573 -6.91 9.37 -14.78
C LYS A 573 -6.19 9.03 -16.08
N TYR A 574 -5.16 8.17 -16.04
CA TYR A 574 -4.45 7.73 -17.23
C TYR A 574 -5.31 6.88 -18.17
N LEU A 575 -6.17 6.01 -17.64
CA LEU A 575 -7.13 5.24 -18.43
C LEU A 575 -8.16 6.14 -19.11
N LEU A 576 -8.61 7.23 -18.47
CA LEU A 576 -9.50 8.22 -19.06
C LEU A 576 -8.81 9.08 -20.12
N LEU A 577 -7.51 9.36 -19.95
CA LEU A 577 -6.69 10.07 -20.95
C LEU A 577 -6.39 9.19 -22.17
N LEU A 578 -6.37 7.87 -21.99
CA LEU A 578 -6.22 6.90 -23.05
C LEU A 578 -7.57 6.78 -23.79
N ASP A 579 -7.84 7.70 -24.71
CA ASP A 579 -9.07 7.73 -25.51
C ASP A 579 -8.99 6.73 -26.68
N PRO A 580 -9.78 5.63 -26.67
CA PRO A 580 -9.77 4.65 -27.77
C PRO A 580 -10.21 5.24 -29.12
N ARG A 581 -10.92 6.38 -29.11
CA ARG A 581 -11.35 7.05 -30.35
C ARG A 581 -10.22 7.73 -31.10
N LYS A 582 -9.07 7.95 -30.44
CA LYS A 582 -7.87 8.58 -31.02
C LYS A 582 -6.79 7.54 -31.35
N GLU A 583 -7.16 6.28 -31.54
CA GLU A 583 -6.25 5.21 -31.93
C GLU A 583 -5.59 5.53 -33.28
N HIS A 584 -4.25 5.47 -33.31
CA HIS A 584 -3.43 5.69 -34.50
C HIS A 584 -2.37 4.60 -34.59
N VAL A 585 -2.04 4.17 -35.81
CA VAL A 585 -1.10 3.06 -36.09
C VAL A 585 0.23 3.22 -35.35
N LYS A 586 0.74 4.45 -35.23
CA LYS A 586 1.97 4.80 -34.47
C LYS A 586 1.97 4.37 -33.00
N PHE A 587 0.80 4.32 -32.37
CA PHE A 587 0.64 3.94 -30.97
C PHE A 587 0.26 2.48 -30.78
N TRP A 588 0.12 1.71 -31.87
CA TRP A 588 -0.21 0.29 -31.78
C TRP A 588 0.82 -0.46 -30.94
N ARG A 589 0.33 -1.34 -30.08
CA ARG A 589 1.11 -2.28 -29.27
C ARG A 589 0.41 -3.64 -29.29
N PRO A 590 1.17 -4.75 -29.18
CA PRO A 590 0.56 -6.07 -29.03
C PRO A 590 -0.22 -6.14 -27.71
N GLN A 591 -1.53 -6.34 -27.79
CA GLN A 591 -2.41 -6.49 -26.64
C GLN A 591 -3.02 -7.90 -26.71
N MET A 592 -2.40 -8.83 -26.01
CA MET A 592 -2.61 -10.26 -26.17
C MET A 592 -3.66 -10.78 -25.18
N LEU A 593 -4.66 -11.51 -25.66
CA LEU A 593 -5.55 -12.35 -24.87
C LEU A 593 -5.24 -13.81 -25.20
N LEU A 594 -4.66 -14.55 -24.25
CA LEU A 594 -4.42 -15.99 -24.40
C LEU A 594 -5.52 -16.75 -23.68
N LEU A 595 -6.30 -17.53 -24.44
CA LEU A 595 -7.33 -18.41 -23.89
C LEU A 595 -6.69 -19.74 -23.48
N VAL A 596 -6.64 -19.99 -22.18
CA VAL A 596 -5.96 -21.14 -21.57
C VAL A 596 -6.98 -22.10 -20.98
N SER A 597 -6.99 -23.35 -21.47
CA SER A 597 -7.80 -24.43 -20.91
C SER A 597 -7.24 -24.94 -19.59
N ASN A 598 -5.95 -25.26 -19.55
CA ASN A 598 -5.25 -25.66 -18.33
C ASN A 598 -3.83 -25.07 -18.33
N PRO A 599 -3.42 -24.34 -17.27
CA PRO A 599 -2.10 -23.73 -17.21
C PRO A 599 -0.97 -24.77 -17.13
N ARG A 600 -1.24 -26.00 -16.67
CA ARG A 600 -0.22 -27.06 -16.54
C ARG A 600 0.34 -27.52 -17.88
N SER A 601 -0.51 -27.61 -18.90
CA SER A 601 -0.09 -27.97 -20.26
C SER A 601 0.39 -26.76 -21.07
N SER A 602 -0.10 -25.56 -20.75
CA SER A 602 0.11 -24.35 -21.56
C SER A 602 1.24 -23.46 -21.05
N ILE A 603 2.05 -23.90 -20.09
CA ILE A 603 3.04 -23.06 -19.42
C ILE A 603 4.09 -22.46 -20.38
N ASN A 604 4.57 -23.26 -21.34
CA ASN A 604 5.53 -22.81 -22.35
C ASN A 604 4.91 -21.77 -23.31
N LEU A 605 3.62 -21.94 -23.63
CA LEU A 605 2.88 -21.00 -24.45
C LEU A 605 2.66 -19.67 -23.71
N ILE A 606 2.31 -19.73 -22.42
CA ILE A 606 2.17 -18.56 -21.56
C ILE A 606 3.50 -17.77 -21.52
N ASP A 607 4.64 -18.46 -21.36
CA ASP A 607 5.97 -17.85 -21.37
C ASP A 607 6.34 -17.21 -22.72
N PHE A 608 5.99 -17.88 -23.82
CA PHE A 608 6.23 -17.37 -25.16
C PHE A 608 5.41 -16.11 -25.47
N VAL A 609 4.12 -16.11 -25.13
CA VAL A 609 3.25 -14.94 -25.34
C VAL A 609 3.70 -13.76 -24.47
N ASN A 610 4.20 -14.02 -23.26
CA ASN A 610 4.80 -12.98 -22.42
C ASN A 610 6.02 -12.31 -23.08
N ASP A 611 6.82 -13.04 -23.85
CA ASP A 611 7.90 -12.45 -24.65
C ASP A 611 7.31 -11.67 -25.84
N MET A 612 6.38 -12.27 -26.58
CA MET A 612 5.77 -11.66 -27.78
C MET A 612 5.09 -10.31 -27.50
N LYS A 613 4.58 -10.07 -26.29
CA LYS A 613 3.98 -8.76 -25.95
C LYS A 613 5.00 -7.64 -25.72
N LYS A 614 6.28 -7.92 -25.42
CA LYS A 614 7.41 -6.96 -25.19
C LYS A 614 7.20 -5.80 -24.17
N GLY A 615 6.00 -5.64 -23.62
CA GLY A 615 5.58 -4.51 -22.77
C GLY A 615 4.13 -4.06 -22.97
N GLY A 616 3.41 -4.61 -23.95
CA GLY A 616 1.97 -4.40 -24.12
C GLY A 616 1.11 -5.15 -23.10
N LEU A 617 -0.22 -5.05 -23.28
CA LEU A 617 -1.20 -5.73 -22.44
C LEU A 617 -1.12 -7.24 -22.65
N PHE A 618 -1.21 -8.01 -21.57
CA PHE A 618 -1.33 -9.47 -21.65
C PHE A 618 -2.37 -9.93 -20.64
N ILE A 619 -3.40 -10.61 -21.13
CA ILE A 619 -4.51 -11.17 -20.36
C ILE A 619 -4.49 -12.69 -20.55
N LEU A 620 -4.50 -13.44 -19.44
CA LEU A 620 -4.75 -14.87 -19.40
C LEU A 620 -6.24 -15.08 -19.14
N GLY A 621 -6.94 -15.55 -20.18
CA GLY A 621 -8.37 -15.83 -20.12
C GLY A 621 -8.64 -17.30 -19.82
N HIS A 622 -9.45 -17.59 -18.80
CA HIS A 622 -9.94 -18.94 -18.52
C HIS A 622 -11.47 -18.96 -18.48
N VAL A 623 -12.07 -19.98 -19.09
CA VAL A 623 -13.51 -20.19 -19.07
C VAL A 623 -13.81 -21.45 -18.26
N LYS A 624 -14.48 -21.27 -17.13
CA LYS A 624 -15.03 -22.40 -16.36
C LYS A 624 -16.40 -22.74 -16.93
N MET A 625 -16.59 -23.99 -17.32
CA MET A 625 -17.90 -24.47 -17.76
C MET A 625 -18.78 -24.70 -16.54
N ASP A 626 -19.88 -23.95 -16.43
CA ASP A 626 -20.89 -24.12 -15.39
C ASP A 626 -22.26 -24.33 -16.04
N ARG A 627 -22.76 -25.56 -15.97
CA ARG A 627 -24.05 -25.95 -16.56
C ARG A 627 -25.21 -25.76 -15.59
N THR A 628 -24.92 -25.60 -14.30
CA THR A 628 -25.91 -25.53 -13.23
C THR A 628 -25.72 -24.22 -12.49
N ASN A 629 -26.48 -23.19 -12.83
CA ASN A 629 -26.51 -21.87 -12.17
C ASN A 629 -26.87 -21.92 -10.66
N ASN A 630 -26.75 -23.07 -9.98
CA ASN A 630 -27.19 -23.35 -8.62
C ASN A 630 -26.08 -23.23 -7.56
N ASN A 631 -24.82 -23.00 -7.96
CA ASN A 631 -23.75 -22.80 -6.98
C ASN A 631 -23.81 -21.37 -6.40
N LEU A 632 -24.29 -21.26 -5.16
CA LEU A 632 -24.30 -20.02 -4.36
C LEU A 632 -22.88 -19.46 -4.11
N ASN A 633 -21.83 -20.26 -4.36
CA ASN A 633 -20.44 -19.89 -4.17
C ASN A 633 -19.75 -19.64 -5.52
N ASP A 634 -19.13 -18.47 -5.67
CA ASP A 634 -18.34 -18.13 -6.85
C ASP A 634 -17.06 -18.98 -6.93
N ILE A 635 -17.11 -20.03 -7.76
CA ILE A 635 -15.98 -20.94 -8.03
C ILE A 635 -14.81 -20.19 -8.66
N CYS A 636 -15.08 -19.16 -9.48
CA CYS A 636 -14.03 -18.38 -10.15
C CYS A 636 -13.20 -17.61 -9.12
N SER A 637 -13.84 -17.02 -8.10
CA SER A 637 -13.13 -16.33 -7.01
C SER A 637 -12.17 -17.24 -6.23
N GLN A 638 -12.50 -18.52 -6.06
CA GLN A 638 -11.61 -19.50 -5.41
C GLN A 638 -10.42 -19.86 -6.29
N GLU A 639 -10.65 -20.11 -7.58
CA GLU A 639 -9.57 -20.48 -8.50
C GLU A 639 -8.66 -19.29 -8.86
N TYR A 640 -9.20 -18.07 -8.87
CA TYR A 640 -8.49 -16.84 -9.23
C TYR A 640 -7.21 -16.62 -8.43
N GLN A 641 -7.23 -16.89 -7.12
CA GLN A 641 -6.05 -16.74 -6.26
C GLN A 641 -4.90 -17.66 -6.70
N TYR A 642 -5.20 -18.87 -7.20
CA TYR A 642 -4.17 -19.80 -7.70
C TYR A 642 -3.57 -19.33 -9.02
N TRP A 643 -4.38 -18.74 -9.91
CA TRP A 643 -3.89 -18.16 -11.17
C TRP A 643 -3.00 -16.93 -10.92
N VAL A 644 -3.38 -16.03 -10.00
CA VAL A 644 -2.55 -14.89 -9.63
C VAL A 644 -1.23 -15.36 -9.01
N SER A 645 -1.29 -16.34 -8.10
CA SER A 645 -0.11 -16.97 -7.52
C SER A 645 0.80 -17.57 -8.60
N LEU A 646 0.25 -18.26 -9.60
CA LEU A 646 1.04 -18.79 -10.72
C LEU A 646 1.78 -17.68 -11.48
N ILE A 647 1.12 -16.57 -11.78
CA ILE A 647 1.74 -15.42 -12.47
C ILE A 647 2.87 -14.80 -11.64
N ASP A 648 2.63 -14.58 -10.34
CA ASP A 648 3.62 -14.01 -9.41
C ASP A 648 4.89 -14.87 -9.35
N HIS A 649 4.71 -16.19 -9.28
CA HIS A 649 5.82 -17.15 -9.26
C HIS A 649 6.58 -17.24 -10.59
N MET A 650 5.87 -17.23 -11.71
CA MET A 650 6.46 -17.21 -13.05
C MET A 650 7.09 -15.85 -13.40
N LYS A 651 6.85 -14.82 -12.58
CA LYS A 651 7.28 -13.42 -12.80
C LYS A 651 6.79 -12.87 -14.14
N ILE A 652 5.61 -13.30 -14.56
CA ILE A 652 4.95 -12.86 -15.78
C ILE A 652 4.18 -11.57 -15.47
N LYS A 653 4.16 -10.63 -16.41
CA LYS A 653 3.39 -9.38 -16.25
C LYS A 653 2.05 -9.51 -16.98
N ALA A 654 1.13 -10.29 -16.45
CA ALA A 654 -0.19 -10.51 -17.06
C ALA A 654 -1.32 -10.27 -16.07
N PHE A 655 -2.50 -9.93 -16.59
CA PHE A 655 -3.75 -9.96 -15.83
C PHE A 655 -4.41 -11.32 -16.01
N VAL A 656 -5.04 -11.86 -14.95
CA VAL A 656 -5.91 -13.03 -15.07
C VAL A 656 -7.33 -12.52 -15.23
N ASP A 657 -8.07 -13.07 -16.18
CA ASP A 657 -9.51 -12.87 -16.28
C ASP A 657 -10.20 -14.23 -16.40
N MET A 658 -11.15 -14.50 -15.50
CA MET A 658 -11.85 -15.77 -15.42
C MET A 658 -13.35 -15.51 -15.54
N THR A 659 -14.01 -16.27 -16.40
CA THR A 659 -15.47 -16.22 -16.52
C THR A 659 -16.09 -17.59 -16.37
N SER A 660 -17.29 -17.63 -15.80
CA SER A 660 -18.14 -18.81 -15.75
C SER A 660 -19.21 -18.70 -16.83
N ALA A 661 -19.36 -19.74 -17.65
CA ALA A 661 -20.32 -19.74 -18.74
C ALA A 661 -20.88 -21.15 -19.02
N PRO A 662 -22.11 -21.26 -19.56
CA PRO A 662 -22.71 -22.54 -19.92
C PRO A 662 -21.94 -23.24 -21.05
N THR A 663 -21.35 -22.48 -21.96
CA THR A 663 -20.49 -22.99 -23.04
C THR A 663 -19.15 -22.24 -23.06
N ILE A 664 -18.10 -22.94 -23.50
CA ILE A 664 -16.75 -22.35 -23.64
C ILE A 664 -16.78 -21.20 -24.65
N ARG A 665 -17.58 -21.32 -25.72
CA ARG A 665 -17.74 -20.29 -26.73
C ARG A 665 -18.31 -19.00 -26.14
N ASP A 666 -19.38 -19.10 -25.37
CA ASP A 666 -20.01 -17.92 -24.75
C ASP A 666 -19.04 -17.22 -23.80
N GLY A 667 -18.32 -17.98 -22.96
CA GLY A 667 -17.30 -17.43 -22.08
C GLY A 667 -16.13 -16.80 -22.84
N ALA A 668 -15.68 -17.41 -23.95
CA ALA A 668 -14.64 -16.84 -24.79
C ALA A 668 -15.09 -15.52 -25.42
N ILE A 669 -16.33 -15.42 -25.90
CA ILE A 669 -16.92 -14.18 -26.43
C ILE A 669 -16.97 -13.10 -25.35
N GLN A 670 -17.35 -13.46 -24.12
CA GLN A 670 -17.35 -12.53 -22.98
C GLN A 670 -15.92 -11.99 -22.75
N LEU A 671 -14.91 -12.86 -22.63
CA LEU A 671 -13.52 -12.43 -22.43
C LEU A 671 -12.98 -11.58 -23.60
N MET A 672 -13.38 -11.87 -24.84
CA MET A 672 -12.99 -11.07 -26.01
C MET A 672 -13.61 -9.67 -26.01
N ARG A 673 -14.80 -9.51 -25.40
CA ARG A 673 -15.52 -8.23 -25.30
C ARG A 673 -15.19 -7.46 -24.02
N LEU A 674 -14.90 -8.17 -22.93
CA LEU A 674 -14.60 -7.62 -21.61
C LEU A 674 -13.21 -7.02 -21.63
N SER A 675 -13.17 -5.69 -21.75
CA SER A 675 -11.98 -4.92 -21.48
C SER A 675 -12.33 -3.43 -21.45
N GLY A 676 -11.97 -2.76 -20.36
CA GLY A 676 -12.22 -1.34 -20.14
C GLY A 676 -11.42 -0.42 -21.09
N GLY A 677 -10.76 0.60 -20.56
CA GLY A 677 -9.92 1.51 -21.36
C GLY A 677 -8.73 0.82 -22.07
N LEU A 678 -8.33 -0.37 -21.62
CA LEU A 678 -7.26 -1.19 -22.22
C LEU A 678 -7.86 -2.49 -22.78
N ARG A 679 -7.88 -2.64 -24.11
CA ARG A 679 -8.51 -3.79 -24.78
C ARG A 679 -7.49 -4.75 -25.41
N PRO A 680 -7.74 -6.07 -25.45
CA PRO A 680 -6.93 -6.96 -26.27
C PRO A 680 -7.24 -6.71 -27.75
N ASN A 681 -6.22 -6.74 -28.60
CA ASN A 681 -6.34 -6.63 -30.06
C ASN A 681 -6.00 -7.94 -30.78
N THR A 682 -5.44 -8.91 -30.05
CA THR A 682 -4.97 -10.19 -30.57
C THR A 682 -5.43 -11.32 -29.66
N VAL A 683 -6.15 -12.28 -30.21
CA VAL A 683 -6.66 -13.47 -29.49
C VAL A 683 -5.80 -14.66 -29.87
N ILE A 684 -5.30 -15.37 -28.86
CA ILE A 684 -4.42 -16.54 -29.04
C ILE A 684 -5.12 -17.76 -28.46
N LEU A 685 -5.17 -18.83 -29.26
CA LEU A 685 -5.74 -20.12 -28.91
C LEU A 685 -4.67 -21.21 -29.04
N GLY A 686 -4.72 -22.23 -28.19
CA GLY A 686 -4.03 -23.49 -28.48
C GLY A 686 -4.63 -24.16 -29.71
N PHE A 687 -3.81 -24.87 -30.50
CA PHE A 687 -4.27 -25.62 -31.66
C PHE A 687 -5.18 -26.79 -31.25
N TYR A 688 -6.18 -27.10 -32.07
CA TYR A 688 -7.10 -28.20 -31.83
C TYR A 688 -6.53 -29.49 -32.44
N ASP A 689 -5.80 -30.28 -31.66
CA ASP A 689 -5.29 -31.59 -32.05
C ASP A 689 -5.66 -32.68 -31.04
N ASP A 690 -5.54 -33.95 -31.44
CA ASP A 690 -5.88 -35.09 -30.58
C ASP A 690 -4.76 -35.48 -29.62
N THR A 691 -3.67 -34.70 -29.56
CA THR A 691 -2.52 -34.99 -28.72
C THR A 691 -2.87 -34.96 -27.23
N VAL A 692 -2.24 -35.87 -26.47
CA VAL A 692 -2.45 -35.94 -25.03
C VAL A 692 -1.63 -34.82 -24.36
N PRO A 693 -2.24 -33.94 -23.54
CA PRO A 693 -1.53 -32.84 -22.92
C PRO A 693 -0.52 -33.32 -21.88
N GLU A 694 0.72 -32.82 -21.96
CA GLU A 694 1.79 -33.12 -21.00
C GLU A 694 1.85 -32.09 -19.86
N ASP A 695 2.15 -32.53 -18.63
CA ASP A 695 2.35 -31.64 -17.48
C ASP A 695 3.80 -31.10 -17.44
N LYS A 696 4.02 -29.96 -18.10
CA LYS A 696 5.32 -29.28 -18.09
C LYS A 696 5.54 -28.45 -16.82
N LEU A 697 4.50 -28.15 -16.05
CA LEU A 697 4.64 -27.36 -14.81
C LEU A 697 5.51 -28.07 -13.77
N ARG A 698 5.33 -29.39 -13.61
CA ARG A 698 6.14 -30.23 -12.69
C ARG A 698 7.62 -30.26 -13.04
N SER A 699 7.96 -30.09 -14.31
CA SER A 699 9.34 -30.15 -14.80
C SER A 699 10.16 -28.91 -14.45
N ARG A 700 9.50 -27.78 -14.08
CA ARG A 700 10.19 -26.52 -13.80
C ARG A 700 10.95 -26.57 -12.46
N PRO A 701 12.23 -26.13 -12.41
CA PRO A 701 13.07 -26.19 -11.21
C PRO A 701 12.49 -25.46 -9.98
N PHE A 702 11.79 -24.35 -10.21
CA PHE A 702 11.16 -23.56 -9.16
C PHE A 702 10.03 -24.32 -8.42
N TYR A 703 9.21 -25.09 -9.15
CA TYR A 703 8.09 -25.84 -8.60
C TYR A 703 8.55 -26.88 -7.57
N LYS A 704 9.71 -27.52 -7.83
CA LYS A 704 10.31 -28.52 -6.92
C LYS A 704 10.85 -27.94 -5.61
N ARG A 705 11.26 -26.66 -5.56
CA ARG A 705 12.07 -26.11 -4.46
C ARG A 705 11.30 -25.27 -3.44
N HIS A 706 10.25 -24.55 -3.87
CA HIS A 706 9.64 -23.49 -3.05
C HIS A 706 8.17 -23.72 -2.70
N TRP A 707 7.39 -24.34 -3.60
CA TRP A 707 5.93 -24.48 -3.41
C TRP A 707 5.57 -25.42 -2.24
N LEU A 708 6.34 -26.49 -2.05
CA LEU A 708 6.21 -27.44 -0.94
C LEU A 708 6.38 -26.79 0.45
N LYS A 709 7.02 -25.61 0.54
CA LYS A 709 7.36 -24.95 1.81
C LYS A 709 6.31 -23.89 2.23
N SER A 710 5.64 -23.24 1.27
CA SER A 710 4.84 -22.04 1.52
C SER A 710 3.35 -22.29 1.83
N ASN A 711 2.79 -23.47 1.52
CA ASN A 711 1.34 -23.73 1.61
C ASN A 711 0.91 -24.77 2.67
N ARG A 712 1.72 -24.99 3.72
CA ARG A 712 1.36 -25.91 4.82
C ARG A 712 0.02 -25.58 5.49
N LEU A 713 -0.31 -24.29 5.64
CA LEU A 713 -1.54 -23.80 6.29
C LEU A 713 -2.80 -23.96 5.44
N ILE A 714 -2.68 -23.88 4.11
CA ILE A 714 -3.83 -24.04 3.19
C ILE A 714 -4.17 -25.53 3.06
N ASN A 715 -3.16 -26.39 3.02
CA ASN A 715 -3.35 -27.84 2.99
C ASN A 715 -4.01 -28.38 4.27
N THR A 716 -3.75 -27.78 5.44
CA THR A 716 -4.41 -28.17 6.70
C THR A 716 -5.88 -27.80 6.75
N LEU A 717 -6.28 -26.64 6.22
CA LEU A 717 -7.68 -26.23 6.16
C LEU A 717 -8.52 -27.11 5.22
N PHE A 718 -7.93 -27.57 4.12
CA PHE A 718 -8.60 -28.45 3.16
C PHE A 718 -8.76 -29.89 3.69
N LEU A 719 -7.77 -30.41 4.43
CA LEU A 719 -7.89 -31.69 5.13
C LEU A 719 -9.04 -31.69 6.14
N GLN A 720 -9.23 -30.57 6.84
CA GLN A 720 -10.31 -30.42 7.80
C GLN A 720 -11.69 -30.34 7.11
N GLN A 721 -11.74 -29.78 5.89
CA GLN A 721 -12.97 -29.67 5.09
C GLN A 721 -13.31 -30.95 4.30
N GLN A 722 -12.32 -31.79 3.95
CA GLN A 722 -12.54 -33.11 3.38
C GLN A 722 -12.92 -34.16 4.45
N MET A 723 -12.34 -34.09 5.65
CA MET A 723 -12.76 -34.94 6.78
C MET A 723 -14.20 -34.64 7.21
N SER A 724 -14.64 -33.37 7.16
CA SER A 724 -16.05 -33.04 7.41
C SER A 724 -17.02 -33.45 6.29
N ARG A 725 -16.53 -33.89 5.13
CA ARG A 725 -17.37 -34.30 3.99
C ARG A 725 -17.51 -35.83 3.88
N SER A 726 -16.71 -36.59 4.63
CA SER A 726 -16.81 -38.05 4.74
C SER A 726 -17.78 -38.53 5.81
N ASP A 727 -18.19 -37.67 6.75
CA ASP A 727 -19.04 -38.06 7.88
C ASP A 727 -20.55 -37.90 7.61
N ASP A 728 -20.95 -37.33 6.45
CA ASP A 728 -22.36 -37.03 6.11
C ASP A 728 -23.02 -38.07 5.17
N VAL A 729 -22.40 -39.24 4.94
CA VAL A 729 -22.97 -40.30 4.08
C VAL A 729 -23.02 -41.65 4.81
N GLU A 730 -23.66 -41.69 5.96
CA GLU A 730 -24.19 -42.93 6.54
C GLU A 730 -25.69 -42.76 6.83
N GLY A 731 -26.54 -43.19 5.89
CA GLY A 731 -27.98 -43.28 6.14
C GLY A 731 -28.86 -43.30 4.90
N ALA A 732 -28.90 -44.41 4.16
CA ALA A 732 -30.11 -44.93 3.52
C ALA A 732 -29.84 -46.27 2.81
N SER A 733 -30.77 -47.20 2.99
CA SER A 733 -30.67 -48.64 2.82
C SER A 733 -31.10 -49.19 1.45
N SER A 734 -30.55 -50.38 1.14
CA SER A 734 -31.20 -51.57 0.52
C SER A 734 -31.13 -51.82 -1.02
N THR A 735 -30.51 -52.98 -1.32
CA THR A 735 -30.77 -53.99 -2.39
C THR A 735 -30.50 -53.68 -3.88
N THR A 736 -29.45 -54.27 -4.48
CA THR A 736 -29.48 -55.52 -5.29
C THR A 736 -28.16 -55.68 -6.09
N THR A 737 -27.77 -56.94 -6.27
CA THR A 737 -26.50 -57.57 -6.67
C THR A 737 -26.02 -57.38 -8.12
N LEU A 738 -24.69 -57.23 -8.37
CA LEU A 738 -23.82 -58.21 -9.07
C LEU A 738 -22.43 -57.65 -9.46
N ASN A 739 -21.42 -58.45 -9.09
CA ASN A 739 -20.10 -58.72 -9.70
C ASN A 739 -18.89 -57.79 -9.52
N SER A 740 -17.99 -58.37 -8.72
CA SER A 740 -16.54 -58.19 -8.56
C SER A 740 -15.75 -58.04 -9.86
N SER A 741 -14.90 -57.02 -9.94
CA SER A 741 -13.42 -57.17 -9.94
C SER A 741 -12.77 -55.80 -10.05
N ASN A 742 -11.61 -55.64 -9.39
CA ASN A 742 -10.72 -54.47 -9.33
C ASN A 742 -10.83 -53.64 -8.05
N THR A 743 -10.20 -54.16 -7.01
CA THR A 743 -9.66 -53.39 -5.89
C THR A 743 -8.67 -52.33 -6.39
N PRO A 744 -8.75 -51.06 -5.97
CA PRO A 744 -7.59 -50.19 -5.98
C PRO A 744 -6.78 -50.48 -4.71
N THR A 745 -5.60 -51.04 -4.92
CA THR A 745 -4.50 -51.11 -3.95
C THR A 745 -4.29 -49.78 -3.24
N SER A 746 -4.03 -49.88 -1.93
CA SER A 746 -3.60 -48.84 -0.98
C SER A 746 -2.90 -47.64 -1.62
N LEU A 747 -3.50 -46.46 -1.45
CA LEU A 747 -2.83 -45.17 -1.65
C LEU A 747 -1.67 -45.08 -0.66
N ASN A 748 -0.43 -45.06 -1.16
CA ASN A 748 0.74 -44.73 -0.37
C ASN A 748 0.65 -43.28 0.12
N ASP A 749 0.92 -43.05 1.42
CA ASP A 749 0.96 -41.74 2.10
C ASP A 749 2.01 -40.74 1.54
N ASN A 750 2.73 -41.10 0.47
CA ASN A 750 3.68 -40.22 -0.23
C ASN A 750 3.08 -39.46 -1.43
N ASP A 751 1.79 -39.66 -1.74
CA ASP A 751 1.12 -39.04 -2.90
C ASP A 751 0.24 -37.82 -2.58
N ILE A 752 0.44 -37.15 -1.43
CA ILE A 752 -0.16 -35.83 -1.19
C ILE A 752 0.61 -34.78 -2.00
N ASN A 753 0.36 -34.80 -3.31
CA ASN A 753 1.06 -33.97 -4.28
C ASN A 753 0.46 -32.54 -4.31
N PRO A 754 1.28 -31.47 -4.29
CA PRO A 754 0.90 -30.04 -4.32
C PRO A 754 0.11 -29.55 -5.55
N ILE A 755 -0.41 -30.45 -6.38
CA ILE A 755 -0.93 -30.23 -7.72
C ILE A 755 -2.47 -30.16 -7.73
N VAL A 756 -3.09 -30.25 -6.55
CA VAL A 756 -4.54 -30.46 -6.34
C VAL A 756 -5.43 -29.27 -6.77
N HIS A 757 -4.87 -28.07 -6.92
CA HIS A 757 -5.70 -26.86 -7.14
C HIS A 757 -6.06 -26.57 -8.59
N PHE A 758 -5.34 -27.12 -9.57
CA PHE A 758 -5.71 -27.03 -10.98
C PHE A 758 -6.32 -28.36 -11.43
N SER A 759 -7.30 -28.29 -12.33
CA SER A 759 -7.96 -29.47 -12.88
C SER A 759 -6.95 -30.49 -13.44
N THR A 760 -7.32 -31.76 -13.38
CA THR A 760 -6.52 -32.85 -13.95
C THR A 760 -6.43 -32.68 -15.47
N LEU A 761 -5.28 -33.05 -16.03
CA LEU A 761 -5.10 -33.07 -17.47
C LEU A 761 -5.96 -34.19 -18.09
N ARG A 762 -6.44 -33.93 -19.31
CA ARG A 762 -7.22 -34.87 -20.11
C ARG A 762 -6.42 -36.16 -20.32
N ARG A 763 -7.02 -37.31 -20.05
CA ARG A 763 -6.43 -38.63 -20.35
C ARG A 763 -6.67 -39.01 -21.81
N ALA A 764 -5.90 -39.97 -22.33
CA ALA A 764 -5.99 -40.40 -23.73
C ALA A 764 -7.40 -40.85 -24.16
N ASN A 765 -8.18 -41.42 -23.24
CA ASN A 765 -9.51 -41.97 -23.51
C ASN A 765 -10.67 -41.01 -23.19
N GLU A 766 -10.38 -39.77 -22.79
CA GLU A 766 -11.40 -38.77 -22.43
C GLU A 766 -11.72 -37.86 -23.63
N GLU A 767 -13.00 -37.63 -23.86
CA GLU A 767 -13.49 -36.71 -24.88
C GLU A 767 -13.08 -35.26 -24.57
N LYS A 768 -12.90 -34.47 -25.63
CA LYS A 768 -12.61 -33.04 -25.49
C LYS A 768 -13.88 -32.30 -25.08
N ILE A 769 -13.76 -31.43 -24.08
CA ILE A 769 -14.86 -30.57 -23.62
C ILE A 769 -15.30 -29.59 -24.73
N LEU A 770 -14.36 -29.14 -25.57
CA LEU A 770 -14.62 -28.28 -26.72
C LEU A 770 -14.70 -29.13 -28.00
N ASP A 771 -15.78 -28.96 -28.76
CA ASP A 771 -15.98 -29.55 -30.07
C ASP A 771 -15.34 -28.70 -31.19
N ILE A 772 -15.07 -29.33 -32.34
CA ILE A 772 -14.46 -28.67 -33.51
C ILE A 772 -15.33 -27.51 -33.99
N TYR A 773 -16.66 -27.66 -33.99
CA TYR A 773 -17.55 -26.62 -34.49
C TYR A 773 -17.47 -25.36 -33.61
N SER A 774 -17.54 -25.51 -32.28
CA SER A 774 -17.36 -24.38 -31.37
C SER A 774 -15.97 -23.76 -31.46
N TYR A 775 -14.90 -24.55 -31.62
CA TYR A 775 -13.54 -24.03 -31.76
C TYR A 775 -13.40 -23.11 -33.00
N VAL A 776 -13.86 -23.56 -34.17
CA VAL A 776 -13.81 -22.75 -35.40
C VAL A 776 -14.74 -21.54 -35.30
N GLN A 777 -15.87 -21.67 -34.60
CA GLN A 777 -16.75 -20.53 -34.32
C GLN A 777 -16.06 -19.48 -33.45
N ILE A 778 -15.28 -19.86 -32.42
CA ILE A 778 -14.53 -18.89 -31.60
C ILE A 778 -13.54 -18.11 -32.46
N ILE A 779 -12.85 -18.76 -33.41
CA ILE A 779 -11.96 -18.09 -34.37
C ILE A 779 -12.74 -17.09 -35.23
N LYS A 780 -13.90 -17.50 -35.76
CA LYS A 780 -14.77 -16.65 -36.57
C LYS A 780 -15.33 -15.46 -35.76
N ASP A 781 -15.71 -15.68 -34.51
CA ASP A 781 -16.21 -14.66 -33.61
C ASP A 781 -15.13 -13.63 -33.27
N ALA A 782 -13.88 -14.06 -33.05
CA ALA A 782 -12.74 -13.16 -32.84
C ALA A 782 -12.50 -12.24 -34.05
N LEU A 783 -12.53 -12.80 -35.26
CA LEU A 783 -12.40 -12.04 -36.50
C LEU A 783 -13.57 -11.08 -36.70
N TYR A 784 -14.80 -11.50 -36.38
CA TYR A 784 -16.00 -10.64 -36.43
C TYR A 784 -15.91 -9.46 -35.44
N LEU A 785 -15.27 -9.65 -34.29
CA LEU A 785 -14.98 -8.60 -33.32
C LEU A 785 -13.76 -7.74 -33.69
N ASN A 786 -13.28 -7.82 -34.94
CA ASN A 786 -12.09 -7.14 -35.45
C ASN A 786 -10.83 -7.38 -34.61
N LYS A 787 -10.65 -8.61 -34.12
CA LYS A 787 -9.43 -9.03 -33.41
C LYS A 787 -8.56 -9.88 -34.32
N SER A 788 -7.25 -9.64 -34.27
CA SER A 788 -6.29 -10.52 -34.93
C SER A 788 -6.25 -11.86 -34.19
N VAL A 789 -6.05 -12.97 -34.89
CA VAL A 789 -6.11 -14.32 -34.31
C VAL A 789 -4.79 -15.03 -34.50
N CYS A 790 -4.32 -15.71 -33.46
CA CYS A 790 -3.18 -16.62 -33.55
C CYS A 790 -3.53 -18.01 -33.01
N LEU A 791 -3.13 -19.08 -33.72
CA LEU A 791 -3.26 -20.47 -33.25
C LEU A 791 -1.88 -21.05 -32.97
N ALA A 792 -1.67 -21.53 -31.76
CA ALA A 792 -0.40 -22.02 -31.27
C ALA A 792 -0.35 -23.55 -31.27
N ARG A 793 0.51 -24.15 -32.10
CA ARG A 793 0.72 -25.60 -32.20
C ARG A 793 2.13 -25.99 -31.75
N ASN A 794 2.25 -27.18 -31.12
CA ASN A 794 3.53 -27.78 -30.71
C ASN A 794 4.38 -26.95 -29.72
N PHE A 795 3.80 -25.98 -29.01
CA PHE A 795 4.51 -25.18 -28.01
C PHE A 795 4.96 -25.97 -26.76
N ALA A 796 4.48 -27.20 -26.59
CA ALA A 796 5.02 -28.12 -25.59
C ALA A 796 6.50 -28.50 -25.86
N LEU A 797 6.94 -28.45 -27.12
CA LEU A 797 8.32 -28.71 -27.54
C LEU A 797 9.26 -27.52 -27.31
N LEU A 798 8.72 -26.31 -27.09
CA LEU A 798 9.52 -25.11 -26.93
C LEU A 798 10.27 -25.15 -25.59
N GLN A 799 11.61 -25.21 -25.65
CA GLN A 799 12.48 -25.14 -24.47
C GLN A 799 13.11 -23.75 -24.38
N LYS A 800 12.57 -22.91 -23.49
CA LYS A 800 13.03 -21.51 -23.34
C LYS A 800 14.47 -21.40 -22.81
N ASP A 801 14.90 -22.37 -22.01
CA ASP A 801 16.24 -22.36 -21.38
C ASP A 801 17.35 -22.50 -22.44
N ASP A 802 17.08 -23.16 -23.57
CA ASP A 802 18.01 -23.29 -24.69
C ASP A 802 18.21 -21.96 -25.44
N ILE A 803 17.18 -21.11 -25.48
CA ILE A 803 17.16 -19.83 -26.19
C ILE A 803 18.01 -18.78 -25.48
N ASP A 804 18.02 -18.82 -24.13
CA ASP A 804 18.82 -17.92 -23.30
C ASP A 804 20.28 -18.39 -23.15
N SER A 805 20.62 -19.58 -23.66
CA SER A 805 21.96 -20.12 -23.61
C SER A 805 22.86 -19.58 -24.74
N ASP A 806 24.11 -19.21 -24.44
CA ASP A 806 25.08 -18.67 -25.42
C ASP A 806 25.55 -19.71 -26.47
N LYS A 807 25.02 -20.94 -26.46
CA LYS A 807 25.61 -22.08 -27.17
C LYS A 807 25.21 -22.18 -28.64
N ARG A 808 24.05 -21.65 -29.07
CA ARG A 808 23.53 -21.82 -30.44
C ARG A 808 22.73 -20.62 -30.93
N LYS A 809 22.85 -20.31 -32.23
CA LYS A 809 21.96 -19.36 -32.92
C LYS A 809 20.59 -20.00 -33.08
N VAL A 810 19.55 -19.24 -32.79
CA VAL A 810 18.14 -19.62 -32.87
C VAL A 810 17.53 -19.00 -34.12
N PHE A 811 16.72 -19.74 -34.87
CA PHE A 811 16.02 -19.19 -36.03
C PHE A 811 14.53 -18.95 -35.73
N VAL A 812 14.03 -17.80 -36.18
CA VAL A 812 12.61 -17.46 -36.21
C VAL A 812 12.23 -17.31 -37.68
N ASP A 813 11.31 -18.14 -38.14
CA ASP A 813 10.96 -18.22 -39.55
C ASP A 813 9.58 -17.66 -39.80
N VAL A 814 9.42 -16.88 -40.87
CA VAL A 814 8.14 -16.31 -41.28
C VAL A 814 7.85 -16.71 -42.72
N TRP A 815 6.68 -17.30 -42.94
CA TRP A 815 6.16 -17.65 -44.27
C TRP A 815 4.95 -16.77 -44.59
N PRO A 816 5.17 -15.57 -45.17
CA PRO A 816 4.11 -14.63 -45.56
C PRO A 816 3.42 -15.08 -46.86
N VAL A 817 2.84 -16.28 -46.85
CA VAL A 817 2.18 -16.88 -48.02
C VAL A 817 0.90 -17.59 -47.59
N ASN A 818 -0.20 -17.25 -48.25
CA ASN A 818 -1.46 -17.95 -48.09
C ASN A 818 -1.45 -19.25 -48.92
N PHE A 819 -0.97 -20.35 -48.32
CA PHE A 819 -0.83 -21.65 -48.98
C PHE A 819 -2.13 -22.22 -49.56
N ILE A 820 -3.28 -21.82 -49.03
CA ILE A 820 -4.60 -22.30 -49.48
C ILE A 820 -5.04 -21.58 -50.76
N PHE A 821 -4.67 -20.30 -50.91
CA PHE A 821 -5.02 -19.47 -52.06
C PHE A 821 -3.74 -18.86 -52.68
N PRO A 822 -2.94 -19.65 -53.39
CA PRO A 822 -1.62 -19.24 -53.87
C PRO A 822 -1.68 -18.09 -54.89
N GLU A 823 -2.80 -17.87 -55.58
CA GLU A 823 -2.98 -16.74 -56.52
C GLU A 823 -2.89 -15.36 -55.84
N THR A 824 -3.10 -15.29 -54.52
CA THR A 824 -2.95 -14.06 -53.72
C THR A 824 -1.53 -13.83 -53.21
N SER A 825 -0.58 -14.73 -53.47
CA SER A 825 0.77 -14.71 -52.88
C SER A 825 1.70 -13.62 -53.42
N THR A 826 1.35 -12.93 -54.51
CA THR A 826 2.23 -11.93 -55.15
C THR A 826 2.16 -10.54 -54.51
N GLN A 827 1.21 -10.28 -53.61
CA GLN A 827 1.06 -9.00 -52.92
C GLN A 827 1.03 -9.22 -51.40
N PHE A 828 1.87 -8.48 -50.65
CA PHE A 828 1.89 -8.55 -49.19
C PHE A 828 0.58 -8.01 -48.60
N ASP A 829 -0.16 -8.89 -47.95
CA ASP A 829 -1.43 -8.58 -47.32
C ASP A 829 -1.23 -8.02 -45.89
N VAL A 830 -2.32 -7.52 -45.32
CA VAL A 830 -2.35 -7.04 -43.92
C VAL A 830 -1.86 -8.10 -42.93
N THR A 831 -2.19 -9.37 -43.18
CA THR A 831 -1.74 -10.50 -42.36
C THR A 831 -0.23 -10.69 -42.43
N ASP A 832 0.38 -10.54 -43.61
CA ASP A 832 1.83 -10.70 -43.77
C ASP A 832 2.60 -9.62 -43.02
N LEU A 833 2.17 -8.36 -43.18
CA LEU A 833 2.75 -7.24 -42.44
C LEU A 833 2.59 -7.40 -40.92
N TYR A 834 1.45 -7.94 -40.49
CA TYR A 834 1.18 -8.21 -39.08
C TYR A 834 2.07 -9.34 -38.53
N MET A 835 2.24 -10.43 -39.28
CA MET A 835 3.17 -11.53 -38.94
C MET A 835 4.61 -11.04 -38.81
N LEU A 836 5.09 -10.29 -39.80
CA LEU A 836 6.43 -9.70 -39.81
C LEU A 836 6.64 -8.82 -38.56
N GLN A 837 5.63 -8.02 -38.19
CA GLN A 837 5.68 -7.20 -36.99
C GLN A 837 5.77 -8.03 -35.71
N LEU A 838 4.98 -9.10 -35.56
CA LEU A 838 5.04 -9.98 -34.38
C LEU A 838 6.39 -10.69 -34.24
N ALA A 839 6.90 -11.26 -35.33
CA ALA A 839 8.20 -11.91 -35.35
C ALA A 839 9.34 -10.93 -35.04
N THR A 840 9.25 -9.71 -35.57
CA THR A 840 10.19 -8.63 -35.26
C THR A 840 10.13 -8.25 -33.78
N ILE A 841 8.94 -8.11 -33.18
CA ILE A 841 8.78 -7.78 -31.77
C ILE A 841 9.43 -8.85 -30.89
N LEU A 842 9.22 -10.13 -31.21
CA LEU A 842 9.83 -11.26 -30.52
C LEU A 842 11.36 -11.13 -30.52
N SER A 843 11.96 -10.89 -31.69
CA SER A 843 13.42 -10.71 -31.85
C SER A 843 13.99 -9.51 -31.08
N MET A 844 13.16 -8.57 -30.62
CA MET A 844 13.62 -7.41 -29.85
C MET A 844 13.66 -7.64 -28.33
N VAL A 845 13.12 -8.76 -27.83
CA VAL A 845 13.06 -9.08 -26.39
C VAL A 845 14.36 -9.74 -25.94
N LYS A 846 14.78 -9.49 -24.68
CA LYS A 846 16.10 -9.90 -24.16
C LYS A 846 16.52 -11.35 -24.49
N PRO A 847 15.68 -12.40 -24.29
CA PRO A 847 16.08 -13.78 -24.57
C PRO A 847 16.36 -14.02 -26.07
N TRP A 848 15.61 -13.36 -26.94
CA TRP A 848 15.68 -13.58 -28.38
C TRP A 848 16.70 -12.63 -29.06
N LYS A 849 16.91 -11.42 -28.54
CA LYS A 849 17.68 -10.35 -29.21
C LYS A 849 19.13 -10.70 -29.53
N LYS A 850 19.78 -11.50 -28.69
CA LYS A 850 21.21 -11.83 -28.88
C LYS A 850 21.44 -12.96 -29.88
N HIS A 851 20.55 -13.95 -29.88
CA HIS A 851 20.80 -15.23 -30.54
C HIS A 851 19.82 -15.54 -31.67
N SER A 852 18.70 -14.81 -31.77
CA SER A 852 17.70 -15.03 -32.82
C SER A 852 18.10 -14.39 -34.14
N ILE A 853 17.92 -15.13 -35.23
CA ILE A 853 18.00 -14.64 -36.60
C ILE A 853 16.62 -14.82 -37.22
N LEU A 854 16.03 -13.71 -37.67
CA LEU A 854 14.75 -13.69 -38.36
C LEU A 854 14.98 -14.05 -39.85
N ARG A 855 14.25 -15.05 -40.35
CA ARG A 855 14.28 -15.47 -41.76
C ARG A 855 12.89 -15.32 -42.37
N VAL A 856 12.79 -14.71 -43.54
CA VAL A 856 11.53 -14.52 -44.27
C VAL A 856 11.60 -15.32 -45.57
N PHE A 857 10.65 -16.23 -45.76
CA PHE A 857 10.62 -17.12 -46.91
C PHE A 857 9.70 -16.58 -48.00
N LEU A 858 10.24 -16.38 -49.20
CA LEU A 858 9.50 -15.92 -50.38
C LEU A 858 9.30 -17.11 -51.33
N CYS A 859 8.05 -17.56 -51.48
CA CYS A 859 7.70 -18.60 -52.45
C CYS A 859 7.64 -18.00 -53.86
N ILE A 860 8.28 -18.66 -54.81
CA ILE A 860 8.33 -18.26 -56.23
C ILE A 860 8.13 -19.50 -57.10
N ASP A 861 7.49 -19.31 -58.26
CA ASP A 861 7.28 -20.41 -59.21
C ASP A 861 8.62 -20.84 -59.84
N ALA A 862 9.33 -19.93 -60.51
CA ALA A 862 10.68 -20.18 -61.06
C ALA A 862 11.68 -19.09 -60.66
N ILE A 863 12.96 -19.48 -60.47
CA ILE A 863 14.06 -18.53 -60.19
C ILE A 863 14.46 -17.81 -61.49
N ASN A 864 13.67 -16.81 -61.85
CA ASN A 864 13.86 -15.97 -63.04
C ASN A 864 14.15 -14.51 -62.63
N ASP A 865 14.48 -13.62 -63.58
CA ASP A 865 14.73 -12.19 -63.31
C ASP A 865 13.58 -11.50 -62.54
N ASN A 866 12.34 -11.94 -62.75
CA ASN A 866 11.18 -11.46 -61.99
C ASN A 866 11.24 -11.84 -60.50
N ALA A 867 11.77 -13.02 -60.16
CA ALA A 867 11.91 -13.45 -58.78
C ALA A 867 12.92 -12.58 -58.02
N PHE A 868 14.04 -12.22 -58.66
CA PHE A 868 15.02 -11.30 -58.10
C PHE A 868 14.44 -9.89 -57.86
N ARG A 869 13.56 -9.41 -58.75
CA ARG A 869 12.84 -8.14 -58.55
C ARG A 869 11.90 -8.18 -57.34
N ILE A 870 11.17 -9.29 -57.15
CA ILE A 870 10.27 -9.47 -56.01
C ILE A 870 11.08 -9.56 -54.71
N GLN A 871 12.22 -10.27 -54.71
CA GLN A 871 13.13 -10.30 -53.58
C GLN A 871 13.66 -8.91 -53.24
N GLN A 872 14.12 -8.14 -54.23
CA GLN A 872 14.60 -6.78 -54.02
C GLN A 872 13.49 -5.88 -53.45
N SER A 873 12.26 -6.00 -53.95
CA SER A 873 11.11 -5.26 -53.41
C SER A 873 10.80 -5.62 -51.95
N LEU A 874 10.95 -6.90 -51.57
CA LEU A 874 10.80 -7.34 -50.18
C LEU A 874 11.94 -6.81 -49.30
N ASP A 875 13.18 -6.87 -49.77
CA ASP A 875 14.34 -6.33 -49.03
C ASP A 875 14.21 -4.81 -48.83
N GLU A 876 13.72 -4.08 -49.84
CA GLU A 876 13.37 -2.65 -49.73
C GLU A 876 12.26 -2.41 -48.70
N LEU A 877 11.19 -3.21 -48.71
CA LEU A 877 10.12 -3.13 -47.72
C LEU A 877 10.62 -3.39 -46.29
N LEU A 878 11.41 -4.46 -46.09
CA LEU A 878 12.00 -4.80 -44.80
C LEU A 878 12.94 -3.69 -44.32
N SER A 879 13.72 -3.10 -45.22
CA SER A 879 14.57 -1.94 -44.93
C SER A 879 13.76 -0.71 -44.51
N GLN A 880 12.69 -0.38 -45.24
CA GLN A 880 11.78 0.72 -44.89
C GLN A 880 11.13 0.50 -43.51
N LEU A 881 10.74 -0.74 -43.20
CA LEU A 881 10.17 -1.13 -41.90
C LEU A 881 11.23 -1.31 -40.80
N ARG A 882 12.52 -1.21 -41.14
CA ARG A 882 13.68 -1.44 -40.25
C ARG A 882 13.68 -2.82 -39.60
N ILE A 883 13.23 -3.82 -40.35
CA ILE A 883 13.22 -5.22 -39.95
C ILE A 883 14.52 -5.86 -40.46
N ASN A 884 15.39 -6.26 -39.53
CA ASN A 884 16.61 -6.99 -39.88
C ASN A 884 16.30 -8.48 -40.02
N ALA A 885 15.98 -8.91 -41.24
CA ALA A 885 15.68 -10.29 -41.57
C ALA A 885 16.49 -10.77 -42.78
N GLN A 886 16.75 -12.08 -42.82
CA GLN A 886 17.34 -12.75 -43.98
C GLN A 886 16.23 -13.25 -44.90
N THR A 887 16.16 -12.72 -46.11
CA THR A 887 15.22 -13.19 -47.13
C THR A 887 15.74 -14.48 -47.77
N ARG A 888 14.87 -15.49 -47.89
CA ARG A 888 15.15 -16.78 -48.53
C ARG A 888 14.13 -17.06 -49.62
N MET A 889 14.58 -17.19 -50.86
CA MET A 889 13.73 -17.62 -51.96
C MET A 889 13.56 -19.14 -51.94
N VAL A 890 12.33 -19.60 -52.16
CA VAL A 890 11.97 -21.02 -52.23
C VAL A 890 11.20 -21.26 -53.52
N ALA A 891 11.78 -22.04 -54.43
CA ALA A 891 11.08 -22.50 -55.64
C ALA A 891 10.08 -23.58 -55.27
N TRP A 892 8.81 -23.41 -55.62
CA TRP A 892 7.73 -24.31 -55.21
C TRP A 892 6.86 -24.81 -56.39
N GLU A 893 7.29 -24.67 -57.64
CA GLU A 893 6.58 -25.13 -58.84
C GLU A 893 6.19 -26.62 -58.78
N ASN A 894 7.10 -27.45 -58.24
CA ASN A 894 6.84 -28.87 -58.03
C ASN A 894 5.66 -29.12 -57.09
N VAL A 895 5.40 -28.20 -56.16
CA VAL A 895 4.27 -28.26 -55.23
C VAL A 895 3.03 -27.65 -55.86
N THR A 896 3.12 -26.45 -56.46
CA THR A 896 1.96 -25.79 -57.10
C THR A 896 1.39 -26.57 -58.29
N SER A 897 2.21 -27.33 -59.02
CA SER A 897 1.73 -28.22 -60.08
C SER A 897 0.76 -29.30 -59.57
N LEU A 898 0.87 -29.73 -58.31
CA LEU A 898 -0.04 -30.70 -57.68
C LEU A 898 -1.46 -30.14 -57.45
N LEU A 899 -1.62 -28.81 -57.52
CA LEU A 899 -2.92 -28.14 -57.46
C LEU A 899 -3.73 -28.35 -58.75
N ASN A 900 -3.06 -28.52 -59.89
CA ASN A 900 -3.68 -28.60 -61.22
C ASN A 900 -3.93 -30.03 -61.73
N ASN A 901 -3.56 -31.07 -60.96
CA ASN A 901 -3.79 -32.46 -61.34
C ASN A 901 -5.22 -32.92 -61.01
N PRO A 902 -6.09 -33.24 -62.01
CA PRO A 902 -7.46 -33.69 -61.76
C PRO A 902 -7.56 -35.18 -61.35
N SER A 903 -6.46 -35.87 -61.07
CA SER A 903 -6.41 -37.33 -61.03
C SER A 903 -6.78 -37.99 -59.68
N THR A 904 -7.22 -37.23 -58.69
CA THR A 904 -7.75 -37.79 -57.43
C THR A 904 -8.99 -37.05 -56.95
N ILE A 905 -10.05 -37.12 -57.75
CA ILE A 905 -11.40 -37.05 -57.18
C ILE A 905 -11.53 -38.29 -56.29
N ASN A 906 -11.39 -38.10 -54.98
CA ASN A 906 -11.66 -39.15 -54.01
C ASN A 906 -13.10 -39.66 -54.20
N GLU A 907 -13.25 -40.90 -54.65
CA GLU A 907 -14.54 -41.64 -54.75
C GLU A 907 -15.27 -41.79 -53.40
N ASN A 908 -14.71 -41.30 -52.29
CA ASN A 908 -15.29 -41.43 -50.95
C ASN A 908 -16.17 -40.25 -50.50
N VAL A 909 -16.58 -39.34 -51.40
CA VAL A 909 -17.61 -38.32 -51.12
C VAL A 909 -18.97 -38.67 -51.76
N ALA A 910 -19.08 -39.85 -52.41
CA ALA A 910 -20.32 -40.35 -52.99
C ALA A 910 -21.26 -41.00 -51.95
N THR A 911 -21.55 -40.34 -50.84
CA THR A 911 -22.73 -40.62 -50.01
C THR A 911 -23.21 -39.33 -49.34
N ILE A 912 -23.65 -38.40 -50.17
CA ILE A 912 -24.61 -37.37 -49.76
C ILE A 912 -25.81 -37.58 -50.69
N PRO A 913 -27.04 -37.83 -50.18
CA PRO A 913 -28.20 -38.01 -51.03
C PRO A 913 -28.39 -36.77 -51.92
N VAL A 914 -28.41 -37.01 -53.22
CA VAL A 914 -28.65 -36.00 -54.26
C VAL A 914 -30.13 -35.64 -54.24
N GLU A 915 -30.54 -34.81 -53.30
CA GLU A 915 -31.85 -34.15 -53.31
C GLU A 915 -31.78 -32.92 -52.41
N GLN A 916 -31.18 -31.84 -52.94
CA GLN A 916 -31.30 -30.40 -52.57
C GLN A 916 -30.05 -29.61 -53.00
N GLN A 917 -29.54 -29.83 -54.21
CA GLN A 917 -28.57 -28.92 -54.84
C GLN A 917 -29.30 -27.85 -55.65
N GLN A 918 -29.96 -26.91 -54.98
CA GLN A 918 -30.40 -25.66 -55.60
C GLN A 918 -30.65 -24.60 -54.53
N THR A 919 -29.58 -24.18 -53.84
CA THR A 919 -29.50 -22.85 -53.23
C THR A 919 -28.04 -22.46 -52.96
N THR A 920 -27.49 -21.66 -53.87
CA THR A 920 -26.37 -20.70 -53.65
C THR A 920 -25.20 -21.15 -52.76
N MET A 921 -24.27 -21.95 -53.30
CA MET A 921 -22.89 -21.94 -52.79
C MET A 921 -22.15 -20.75 -53.41
N THR A 922 -21.56 -19.89 -52.57
CA THR A 922 -20.70 -18.78 -53.02
C THR A 922 -19.40 -19.33 -53.63
N THR A 923 -18.85 -18.65 -54.65
CA THR A 923 -17.65 -19.06 -55.42
C THR A 923 -16.45 -19.47 -54.55
N SER A 924 -16.22 -18.79 -53.41
CA SER A 924 -15.11 -19.11 -52.49
C SER A 924 -15.29 -20.41 -51.68
N ALA A 925 -16.48 -21.00 -51.66
CA ALA A 925 -16.75 -22.26 -50.95
C ALA A 925 -16.38 -23.49 -51.81
N LYS A 926 -16.44 -23.37 -53.14
CA LYS A 926 -15.94 -24.39 -54.08
C LYS A 926 -14.41 -24.47 -54.05
N GLU A 927 -13.73 -23.33 -54.04
CA GLU A 927 -12.26 -23.26 -54.03
C GLU A 927 -11.60 -23.92 -52.80
N PHE A 928 -12.24 -23.89 -51.63
CA PHE A 928 -11.69 -24.51 -50.42
C PHE A 928 -11.90 -26.04 -50.37
N ILE A 929 -12.92 -26.54 -51.07
CA ILE A 929 -13.24 -27.98 -51.16
C ILE A 929 -12.26 -28.68 -52.10
N ASP A 930 -11.85 -28.02 -53.18
CA ASP A 930 -11.02 -28.58 -54.25
C ASP A 930 -9.50 -28.59 -53.94
N VAL A 931 -9.08 -28.14 -52.75
CA VAL A 931 -7.66 -28.18 -52.35
C VAL A 931 -7.22 -29.64 -52.13
N ASN A 932 -6.34 -30.13 -53.00
CA ASN A 932 -5.83 -31.51 -52.99
C ASN A 932 -5.01 -31.81 -51.70
N ASP A 933 -5.21 -32.98 -51.09
CA ASP A 933 -4.45 -33.44 -49.91
C ASP A 933 -2.95 -33.62 -50.23
N GLU A 934 -2.63 -34.06 -51.45
CA GLU A 934 -1.24 -34.24 -51.89
C GLU A 934 -0.49 -32.92 -51.99
N TYR A 935 -1.15 -31.86 -52.46
CA TYR A 935 -0.62 -30.51 -52.49
C TYR A 935 -0.26 -30.03 -51.07
N ILE A 936 -1.17 -30.21 -50.10
CA ILE A 936 -0.94 -29.81 -48.71
C ILE A 936 0.21 -30.60 -48.06
N ARG A 937 0.36 -31.88 -48.38
CA ARG A 937 1.51 -32.68 -47.93
C ARG A 937 2.82 -32.18 -48.54
N GLY A 938 2.82 -31.86 -49.84
CA GLY A 938 3.96 -31.25 -50.51
C GLY A 938 4.40 -29.93 -49.85
N ILE A 939 3.44 -29.09 -49.42
CA ILE A 939 3.74 -27.87 -48.65
C ILE A 939 4.37 -28.19 -47.29
N ASN A 940 3.83 -29.16 -46.55
CA ASN A 940 4.40 -29.55 -45.26
C ASN A 940 5.85 -30.03 -45.41
N GLU A 941 6.12 -30.88 -46.41
CA GLU A 941 7.46 -31.37 -46.71
C GLU A 941 8.41 -30.24 -47.09
N LEU A 942 7.94 -29.27 -47.89
CA LEU A 942 8.71 -28.07 -48.25
C LEU A 942 9.10 -27.25 -47.02
N ILE A 943 8.14 -26.97 -46.13
CA ILE A 943 8.38 -26.19 -44.91
C ILE A 943 9.36 -26.93 -44.00
N ARG A 944 9.24 -28.25 -43.86
CA ARG A 944 10.13 -29.09 -43.06
C ARG A 944 11.57 -28.99 -43.55
N GLN A 945 11.81 -29.27 -44.83
CA GLN A 945 13.14 -29.20 -45.44
C GLN A 945 13.83 -27.85 -45.26
N GLN A 946 13.06 -26.76 -45.20
CA GLN A 946 13.61 -25.41 -45.05
C GLN A 946 13.74 -24.95 -43.58
N SER A 947 13.01 -25.58 -42.64
CA SER A 947 12.83 -25.10 -41.26
C SER A 947 13.32 -26.08 -40.16
N ASP A 948 14.22 -27.02 -40.49
CA ASP A 948 14.67 -28.08 -39.57
C ASP A 948 15.33 -27.58 -38.25
N ASN A 949 15.99 -26.42 -38.28
CA ASN A 949 16.70 -25.84 -37.11
C ASN A 949 15.96 -24.64 -36.47
N THR A 950 14.64 -24.55 -36.67
CA THR A 950 13.84 -23.39 -36.29
C THR A 950 13.24 -23.56 -34.91
N SER A 951 13.34 -22.52 -34.06
CA SER A 951 12.76 -22.56 -32.72
C SER A 951 11.31 -22.06 -32.69
N CYS A 952 10.92 -21.20 -33.63
CA CYS A 952 9.53 -20.78 -33.80
C CYS A 952 9.23 -20.42 -35.26
N LEU A 953 8.11 -20.90 -35.76
CA LEU A 953 7.63 -20.70 -37.13
C LEU A 953 6.34 -19.88 -37.12
N TYR A 954 6.26 -18.83 -37.92
CA TYR A 954 5.05 -18.05 -38.19
C TYR A 954 4.49 -18.44 -39.56
N LEU A 955 3.25 -18.95 -39.56
CA LEU A 955 2.53 -19.35 -40.78
C LEU A 955 1.27 -18.52 -40.96
N TYR A 956 0.89 -18.29 -42.22
CA TYR A 956 -0.35 -17.61 -42.55
C TYR A 956 -1.58 -18.43 -42.12
N LEU A 957 -2.51 -17.81 -41.39
CA LEU A 957 -3.81 -18.40 -41.07
C LEU A 957 -4.87 -17.89 -42.04
N THR A 958 -5.35 -18.76 -42.90
CA THR A 958 -6.47 -18.46 -43.82
C THR A 958 -7.76 -18.27 -43.04
N ARG A 959 -8.67 -17.41 -43.52
CA ARG A 959 -9.97 -17.19 -42.86
C ARG A 959 -10.79 -18.49 -42.85
N PRO A 960 -11.51 -18.80 -41.76
CA PRO A 960 -12.37 -19.97 -41.72
C PRO A 960 -13.51 -19.85 -42.76
N PRO A 961 -13.94 -20.97 -43.37
CA PRO A 961 -15.01 -20.96 -44.36
C PRO A 961 -16.34 -20.48 -43.76
N ARG A 962 -17.28 -20.03 -44.60
CA ARG A 962 -18.60 -19.57 -44.15
C ARG A 962 -19.49 -20.73 -43.68
N ASP A 963 -19.42 -21.85 -44.40
CA ASP A 963 -20.26 -23.02 -44.21
C ASP A 963 -19.72 -23.95 -43.12
N LYS A 964 -20.62 -24.36 -42.21
CA LYS A 964 -20.26 -25.18 -41.03
C LYS A 964 -19.73 -26.58 -41.41
N ILE A 965 -20.20 -27.13 -42.53
CA ILE A 965 -19.82 -28.47 -43.02
C ILE A 965 -18.30 -28.52 -43.30
N LEU A 966 -17.71 -27.39 -43.69
CA LEU A 966 -16.29 -27.29 -44.04
C LEU A 966 -15.36 -27.08 -42.83
N PHE A 967 -15.88 -26.95 -41.61
CA PHE A 967 -15.05 -26.71 -40.42
C PHE A 967 -14.12 -27.87 -40.12
N GLN A 968 -14.59 -29.10 -40.32
CA GLN A 968 -13.76 -30.29 -40.13
C GLN A 968 -12.65 -30.37 -41.19
N ARG A 969 -12.98 -30.06 -42.46
CA ARG A 969 -11.99 -29.97 -43.54
C ARG A 969 -10.94 -28.89 -43.24
N TYR A 970 -11.38 -27.72 -42.76
CA TYR A 970 -10.50 -26.60 -42.42
C TYR A 970 -9.47 -26.97 -41.35
N ILE A 971 -9.88 -27.57 -40.23
CA ILE A 971 -8.94 -28.02 -39.20
C ILE A 971 -8.03 -29.13 -39.72
N ARG A 972 -8.54 -30.07 -40.52
CA ARG A 972 -7.72 -31.14 -41.13
C ARG A 972 -6.64 -30.58 -42.05
N VAL A 973 -6.94 -29.55 -42.86
CA VAL A 973 -5.94 -28.89 -43.72
C VAL A 973 -4.86 -28.22 -42.88
N LEU A 974 -5.23 -27.43 -41.86
CA LEU A 974 -4.24 -26.83 -40.95
C LEU A 974 -3.41 -27.88 -40.20
N ASP A 975 -4.04 -29.00 -39.85
CA ASP A 975 -3.39 -30.12 -39.20
C ASP A 975 -2.33 -30.76 -40.12
N MET A 976 -2.67 -31.03 -41.38
CA MET A 976 -1.75 -31.57 -42.37
C MET A 976 -0.59 -30.61 -42.67
N ILE A 977 -0.85 -29.30 -42.80
CA ILE A 977 0.19 -28.28 -43.04
C ILE A 977 1.20 -28.23 -41.89
N SER A 978 0.76 -28.39 -40.64
CA SER A 978 1.61 -28.20 -39.46
C SER A 978 2.04 -29.48 -38.75
N ASN A 979 1.81 -30.64 -39.37
CA ASN A 979 2.20 -31.92 -38.82
C ASN A 979 3.74 -32.03 -38.72
N ASN A 980 4.24 -32.56 -37.60
CA ASN A 980 5.69 -32.75 -37.33
C ASN A 980 6.57 -31.51 -37.54
N LEU A 981 6.03 -30.30 -37.38
CA LEU A 981 6.79 -29.05 -37.39
C LEU A 981 7.25 -28.63 -35.97
N PRO A 982 8.31 -27.81 -35.85
CA PRO A 982 8.66 -27.11 -34.60
C PRO A 982 7.51 -26.20 -34.13
N PRO A 983 7.61 -25.50 -32.98
CA PRO A 983 6.52 -24.63 -32.49
C PRO A 983 6.00 -23.65 -33.55
N VAL A 984 4.73 -23.82 -33.95
CA VAL A 984 4.08 -23.08 -35.04
C VAL A 984 3.03 -22.12 -34.52
N MET A 985 3.15 -20.85 -34.89
CA MET A 985 2.14 -19.82 -34.67
C MET A 985 1.46 -19.50 -36.01
N PHE A 986 0.23 -19.99 -36.19
CA PHE A 986 -0.61 -19.54 -37.29
C PHE A 986 -1.16 -18.15 -36.97
N VAL A 987 -1.13 -17.20 -37.91
CA VAL A 987 -1.52 -15.81 -37.64
C VAL A 987 -2.44 -15.25 -38.72
N HIS A 988 -3.51 -14.58 -38.30
CA HIS A 988 -4.39 -13.78 -39.15
C HIS A 988 -4.45 -12.34 -38.63
N GLY A 989 -4.06 -11.36 -39.45
CA GLY A 989 -4.08 -9.94 -39.11
C GLY A 989 -5.34 -9.24 -39.62
N VAL A 990 -5.97 -8.40 -38.79
CA VAL A 990 -7.19 -7.65 -39.19
C VAL A 990 -6.92 -6.17 -39.49
N SER A 991 -5.81 -5.61 -38.99
CA SER A 991 -5.47 -4.19 -39.18
C SER A 991 -4.01 -4.02 -39.60
N SER A 992 -3.74 -3.03 -40.47
CA SER A 992 -2.37 -2.70 -40.87
C SER A 992 -1.65 -2.02 -39.71
N VAL A 993 -0.68 -2.72 -39.12
CA VAL A 993 0.05 -2.28 -37.92
C VAL A 993 1.33 -1.50 -38.27
N THR A 994 1.72 -1.49 -39.54
CA THR A 994 2.90 -0.78 -40.05
C THR A 994 2.53 0.60 -40.56
N CYS A 995 3.17 1.64 -40.04
CA CYS A 995 3.05 3.00 -40.57
C CYS A 995 4.07 3.18 -41.69
N THR A 996 3.65 3.07 -42.95
CA THR A 996 4.51 3.29 -44.13
C THR A 996 4.40 4.69 -44.72
N ARG A 997 3.47 5.53 -44.24
CA ARG A 997 3.38 6.94 -44.62
C ARG A 997 4.20 7.80 -43.65
N LEU A 998 5.42 8.14 -44.05
CA LEU A 998 6.11 9.35 -43.60
C LEU A 998 5.62 10.53 -44.42
#